data_AF-A0A534J0J0-F1
#
_entry.id   AF-A0A534J0J0-F1
#
_cell.length_a   1.000
_cell.length_b   1.000
_cell.length_c   1.000
_cell.angle_alpha   90.00
_cell.angle_beta   90.00
_cell.angle_gamma   90.00
#
_symmetry.space_group_name_H-M   'P 1'
#
loop_
_entity.id
_entity.type
_entity.pdbx_description
1 polymer ?
#
loop_
_entity_poly.entity_id
_entity_poly.type
_entity_poly.pdbx_seq_one_letter_code
_entity_poly.pdbx_strand_id
1 'polypeptide(L)'
;PTLPAFAAAGHGTDANRLEFSIPVVPKGNTSLRVAFESRTFDGREDTSGFALSPSTGTLIVEQQSIAPATDNGSAEFLQLRLRTSRGPASLTSFTVTATGTFPTSDLDTANLRDSSQAIVATAGGYQNGFNFTFSPRYTISEAPTILRVSARTNNSATGTLGFAIATDADIHADGTTVSLSTLIADRDLAYVGTAPPGLVIDGAFADWPLPLADGIGEATTQGNANVDIAAYDSVRSGTGVAVYVRTVGRVLSGALVPAQNPQVPRAAPLDADRDGVPDSVDPFPHDFNNDGVPDASSVLPDGRPDVDRDGVADYPGGPDLWLNTTIPASFPAPYAGRFVSVYIGPVQRPVARGDDILRVYIDSDANASTGYATSVGADWMVEITGRHGVPRTKTVSRFTGVTPGTWSWAIAGTPALAVGSRQLELAAALTPGPIPGTQIVVDLRDWRGGFDTSGIATRGATRSSTGASVDAGLYSADLPADLSSSDGVAIATTRFSATWRLTGISAEGPGGVVPLVVTSDPLVLGDSSASYALRVGATSASLRYTFGAGGLKEELVLDAPPVGAAATDSLHVRFSVSLSSGASILPVSGPPFPNGFGMPGDVAIVVAGTSVARFPAPFATDAGVQFTSCEYATPSPGILDVVCPMAILRGASYPVVIDPSTTFTLSNNGPNGQAGEDMGWSTAVGDFNGDGYLDVLTGAPLNDKDAIDAGIAYIYLGPFTANTSTPSVNLKGNGTTLYRAGYGVAAGDFNNDGYDDAVVGQQNGGPTLVYYGRASWPVTVSTANVTFPVPSPVAAESFGRTLAAGNFDNSGGADLVIGRPFYPSATVPDGRVYLFFSPFSAYEPTADLVLAPFNNTKGRFGWSMATGKIDSDARDDLIVGEIVVAAPTPPNTFGRISLFKGSSLTGSGTKTPDRTIIHTTAGSQFGSAVSVGKLNGDTYADVLVGAPAFSLGNGAAYIFLAKADGSGLDQNQSASVTLPNQAVGEKFGSSVLIGDDFNDGTNDAIVGAIAYNLNQGRVYVFNNPLVDQTVDETLTGQGTGATPEQFGTALAGGKRASDAKFVLAIGGPFWDDTGKIDAGRVTVASIPEFSDVGPVAGLAVLVLLVVRRRRRTGA
;
A
#
# COMPACT_ATOMS: atom_id res chain seq x y z
N PRO A 1 -4.41 7.55 55.87
CA PRO A 1 -5.16 6.57 55.04
C PRO A 1 -4.88 5.15 55.51
N THR A 2 -5.91 4.44 55.97
CA THR A 2 -5.84 3.00 56.26
C THR A 2 -5.56 2.22 54.98
N LEU A 3 -4.75 1.16 55.06
CA LEU A 3 -4.51 0.23 53.95
C LEU A 3 -5.85 -0.27 53.36
N PRO A 4 -6.09 -0.14 52.05
CA PRO A 4 -7.27 -0.73 51.41
C PRO A 4 -7.19 -2.27 51.44
N ALA A 5 -8.36 -2.91 51.33
CA ALA A 5 -8.52 -4.33 51.58
C ALA A 5 -7.88 -5.21 50.49
N PHE A 6 -7.74 -6.51 50.80
CA PHE A 6 -7.27 -7.55 49.89
C PHE A 6 -7.89 -7.42 48.49
N ALA A 7 -7.04 -7.25 47.49
CA ALA A 7 -7.42 -7.40 46.09
C ALA A 7 -7.34 -8.90 45.72
N ALA A 8 -8.41 -9.45 45.18
CA ALA A 8 -8.42 -10.80 44.64
C ALA A 8 -8.32 -10.73 43.11
N ALA A 9 -7.26 -11.31 42.55
CA ALA A 9 -7.15 -11.60 41.13
C ALA A 9 -7.71 -12.99 40.86
N GLY A 10 -8.50 -13.16 39.79
CA GLY A 10 -8.95 -14.47 39.38
C GLY A 10 -7.81 -15.35 38.83
N HIS A 11 -8.07 -16.66 38.75
CA HIS A 11 -7.14 -17.63 38.16
C HIS A 11 -7.85 -18.42 37.04
N GLY A 12 -7.08 -18.96 36.09
CA GLY A 12 -7.63 -19.67 34.94
C GLY A 12 -8.48 -18.75 34.05
N THR A 13 -9.74 -19.10 33.83
CA THR A 13 -10.68 -18.32 32.99
C THR A 13 -11.05 -16.95 33.58
N ASP A 14 -10.82 -16.73 34.87
CA ASP A 14 -11.08 -15.45 35.55
C ASP A 14 -9.82 -14.57 35.69
N ALA A 15 -8.69 -14.94 35.05
CA ALA A 15 -7.42 -14.20 35.14
C ALA A 15 -7.47 -12.75 34.61
N ASN A 16 -8.57 -12.35 33.97
CA ASN A 16 -8.87 -11.00 33.52
C ASN A 16 -9.79 -10.21 34.47
N ARG A 17 -10.02 -10.69 35.70
CA ARG A 17 -10.91 -10.08 36.70
C ARG A 17 -10.16 -9.71 37.98
N LEU A 18 -10.47 -8.52 38.48
CA LEU A 18 -9.96 -7.95 39.73
C LEU A 18 -11.14 -7.48 40.59
N GLU A 19 -11.21 -7.92 41.85
CA GLU A 19 -12.16 -7.40 42.84
C GLU A 19 -11.39 -6.79 44.03
N PHE A 20 -11.86 -5.64 44.50
CA PHE A 20 -11.30 -4.94 45.65
C PHE A 20 -12.38 -4.12 46.39
N SER A 21 -12.09 -3.72 47.64
CA SER A 21 -13.00 -2.88 48.44
C SER A 21 -12.22 -1.74 49.11
N ILE A 22 -12.77 -0.52 49.03
CA ILE A 22 -12.21 0.68 49.66
C ILE A 22 -13.29 1.36 50.50
N PRO A 23 -13.05 1.61 51.80
CA PRO A 23 -13.94 2.44 52.60
C PRO A 23 -13.79 3.90 52.19
N VAL A 24 -14.82 4.48 51.58
CA VAL A 24 -14.87 5.90 51.19
C VAL A 24 -15.90 6.63 52.03
N VAL A 25 -15.52 7.79 52.59
CA VAL A 25 -16.45 8.69 53.30
C VAL A 25 -16.85 9.80 52.33
N PRO A 26 -18.06 9.77 51.73
CA PRO A 26 -18.50 10.80 50.81
C PRO A 26 -18.70 12.14 51.52
N LYS A 27 -18.39 13.24 50.80
CA LYS A 27 -18.58 14.62 51.30
C LYS A 27 -20.00 15.11 51.05
N GLY A 28 -21.01 14.34 51.49
CA GLY A 28 -22.44 14.63 51.33
C GLY A 28 -23.27 13.41 50.90
N ASN A 29 -24.56 13.63 50.62
CA ASN A 29 -25.52 12.61 50.18
C ASN A 29 -25.55 12.42 48.64
N THR A 30 -24.49 12.81 47.93
CA THR A 30 -24.43 12.76 46.46
C THR A 30 -23.87 11.43 45.95
N SER A 31 -24.26 11.05 44.74
CA SER A 31 -23.66 9.94 44.00
C SER A 31 -22.14 10.11 43.87
N LEU A 32 -21.40 9.00 43.99
CA LEU A 32 -19.95 9.00 43.99
C LEU A 32 -19.44 8.61 42.61
N ARG A 33 -18.70 9.49 41.93
CA ARG A 33 -18.05 9.19 40.64
C ARG A 33 -16.67 8.60 40.89
N VAL A 34 -16.37 7.52 40.18
CA VAL A 34 -15.07 6.84 40.20
C VAL A 34 -14.53 6.77 38.78
N ALA A 35 -13.23 7.00 38.63
CA ALA A 35 -12.47 6.69 37.42
C ALA A 35 -11.54 5.52 37.71
N PHE A 36 -11.46 4.57 36.79
CA PHE A 36 -10.44 3.54 36.71
C PHE A 36 -9.41 3.94 35.65
N GLU A 37 -8.15 3.63 35.90
CA GLU A 37 -7.05 3.67 34.95
C GLU A 37 -6.32 2.33 35.09
N SER A 38 -6.17 1.61 33.98
CA SER A 38 -5.38 0.38 33.92
C SER A 38 -4.21 0.60 32.97
N ARG A 39 -3.05 0.03 33.30
CA ARG A 39 -1.80 0.22 32.56
C ARG A 39 -1.03 -1.08 32.43
N THR A 40 -0.56 -1.37 31.23
CA THR A 40 0.37 -2.47 30.96
C THR A 40 1.83 -2.00 31.02
N PHE A 41 2.77 -2.94 31.16
CA PHE A 41 4.19 -2.63 31.39
C PHE A 41 4.87 -1.90 30.21
N ASP A 42 4.31 -2.04 29.01
CA ASP A 42 4.71 -1.40 27.75
C ASP A 42 4.08 0.00 27.56
N GLY A 43 3.33 0.48 28.55
CA GLY A 43 2.83 1.85 28.59
C GLY A 43 1.42 2.04 28.04
N ARG A 44 0.78 1.01 27.45
CA ARG A 44 -0.62 1.10 27.00
C ARG A 44 -1.56 1.26 28.20
N GLU A 45 -2.59 2.07 28.04
CA GLU A 45 -3.52 2.43 29.12
C GLU A 45 -4.97 2.41 28.64
N ASP A 46 -5.88 2.03 29.54
CA ASP A 46 -7.34 2.13 29.35
C ASP A 46 -7.95 2.83 30.57
N THR A 47 -8.88 3.77 30.31
CA THR A 47 -9.56 4.55 31.36
C THR A 47 -11.07 4.46 31.22
N SER A 48 -11.76 4.25 32.33
CA SER A 48 -13.23 4.20 32.36
C SER A 48 -13.78 4.93 33.58
N GLY A 49 -15.03 5.38 33.52
CA GLY A 49 -15.68 6.10 34.61
C GLY A 49 -17.10 5.60 34.88
N PHE A 50 -17.51 5.59 36.14
CA PHE A 50 -18.85 5.17 36.54
C PHE A 50 -19.36 5.84 37.82
N ALA A 51 -20.69 5.85 38.00
CA ALA A 51 -21.35 6.32 39.22
C ALA A 51 -21.75 5.16 40.15
N LEU A 52 -21.36 5.29 41.42
CA LEU A 52 -21.70 4.36 42.51
C LEU A 52 -22.94 4.81 43.29
N SER A 53 -23.87 3.87 43.50
CA SER A 53 -24.98 3.95 44.45
C SER A 53 -24.66 3.13 45.72
N PRO A 54 -24.99 3.62 46.94
CA PRO A 54 -24.76 2.88 48.17
C PRO A 54 -25.61 1.61 48.37
N SER A 55 -26.71 1.41 47.65
CA SER A 55 -27.64 0.30 47.94
C SER A 55 -28.60 -0.18 46.84
N THR A 56 -28.87 0.61 45.79
CA THR A 56 -30.01 0.36 44.88
C THR A 56 -29.65 0.00 43.43
N GLY A 57 -28.36 -0.18 43.13
CA GLY A 57 -27.88 -0.34 41.76
C GLY A 57 -27.78 1.00 41.01
N THR A 58 -27.31 0.91 39.77
CA THR A 58 -27.07 2.05 38.87
C THR A 58 -27.80 1.81 37.56
N LEU A 59 -28.55 2.80 37.07
CA LEU A 59 -29.06 2.87 35.70
C LEU A 59 -27.93 3.40 34.82
N ILE A 60 -27.37 2.53 33.99
CA ILE A 60 -26.35 2.88 33.01
C ILE A 60 -27.06 3.24 31.71
N VAL A 61 -26.81 4.45 31.21
CA VAL A 61 -27.33 4.97 29.95
C VAL A 61 -26.15 5.30 29.04
N GLU A 62 -26.01 4.54 27.97
CA GLU A 62 -25.04 4.82 26.89
C GLU A 62 -25.82 5.46 25.74
N GLN A 63 -25.52 6.72 25.43
CA GLN A 63 -26.07 7.42 24.28
C GLN A 63 -25.11 7.37 23.10
N GLN A 64 -25.62 7.27 21.88
CA GLN A 64 -24.84 7.30 20.64
C GLN A 64 -25.65 8.05 19.58
N SER A 65 -25.05 9.04 18.94
CA SER A 65 -25.67 9.64 17.75
C SER A 65 -25.78 8.60 16.64
N ILE A 66 -26.91 8.62 15.94
CA ILE A 66 -27.19 7.83 14.75
C ILE A 66 -27.72 8.73 13.62
N ALA A 67 -27.42 10.04 13.69
CA ALA A 67 -27.83 11.04 12.72
C ALA A 67 -27.38 10.64 11.29
N PRO A 68 -28.29 10.71 10.29
CA PRO A 68 -27.94 10.42 8.90
C PRO A 68 -27.07 11.53 8.27
N ALA A 69 -26.70 11.38 6.99
CA ALA A 69 -26.13 12.49 6.22
C ALA A 69 -27.15 13.65 6.07
N THR A 70 -28.38 13.27 5.72
CA THR A 70 -29.51 14.16 5.45
C THR A 70 -30.78 13.59 6.07
N ASP A 71 -31.64 14.45 6.62
CA ASP A 71 -33.00 14.10 7.07
C ASP A 71 -34.06 14.77 6.19
N ASN A 72 -35.03 13.98 5.76
CA ASN A 72 -36.20 14.42 4.98
C ASN A 72 -37.49 14.42 5.83
N GLY A 73 -37.38 14.51 7.16
CA GLY A 73 -38.48 14.70 8.10
C GLY A 73 -38.91 13.46 8.89
N SER A 74 -38.06 12.44 9.01
CA SER A 74 -38.42 11.20 9.73
C SER A 74 -37.25 10.37 10.30
N ALA A 75 -36.01 10.85 10.23
CA ALA A 75 -34.84 10.13 10.72
C ALA A 75 -34.86 9.84 12.23
N GLU A 76 -34.16 8.78 12.62
CA GLU A 76 -33.70 8.57 14.00
C GLU A 76 -32.35 9.28 14.17
N PHE A 77 -32.15 9.99 15.29
CA PHE A 77 -30.97 10.82 15.52
C PHE A 77 -30.13 10.36 16.73
N LEU A 78 -30.76 9.78 17.75
CA LEU A 78 -30.11 9.38 18.99
C LEU A 78 -30.55 7.98 19.41
N GLN A 79 -29.59 7.09 19.65
CA GLN A 79 -29.81 5.78 20.25
C GLN A 79 -29.38 5.80 21.71
N LEU A 80 -30.23 5.31 22.59
CA LEU A 80 -29.97 5.10 24.01
C LEU A 80 -29.93 3.59 24.29
N ARG A 81 -28.87 3.11 24.94
CA ARG A 81 -28.77 1.74 25.49
C ARG A 81 -28.84 1.86 27.01
N LEU A 82 -29.92 1.36 27.59
CA LEU A 82 -30.18 1.43 29.03
C LEU A 82 -30.07 0.04 29.64
N ARG A 83 -29.35 -0.09 30.76
CA ARG A 83 -29.31 -1.31 31.57
C ARG A 83 -29.16 -0.97 33.05
N THR A 84 -29.56 -1.87 33.93
CA THR A 84 -29.30 -1.74 35.36
C THR A 84 -28.18 -2.66 35.82
N SER A 85 -27.44 -2.25 36.86
CA SER A 85 -26.37 -3.08 37.44
C SER A 85 -26.85 -4.08 38.50
N ARG A 86 -28.01 -3.84 39.13
CA ARG A 86 -28.69 -4.73 40.09
C ARG A 86 -30.19 -4.41 40.15
N GLY A 87 -31.04 -5.39 39.81
CA GLY A 87 -32.50 -5.27 39.84
C GLY A 87 -33.08 -4.29 38.80
N PRO A 88 -34.40 -4.29 38.56
CA PRO A 88 -35.02 -3.37 37.61
C PRO A 88 -35.10 -1.93 38.15
N ALA A 89 -34.99 -0.94 37.27
CA ALA A 89 -35.14 0.48 37.60
C ALA A 89 -36.37 1.07 36.88
N SER A 90 -37.08 1.98 37.55
CA SER A 90 -38.21 2.70 36.95
C SER A 90 -37.79 4.08 36.46
N LEU A 91 -37.78 4.25 35.13
CA LEU A 91 -37.56 5.52 34.44
C LEU A 91 -38.87 6.33 34.42
N THR A 92 -38.81 7.58 34.88
CA THR A 92 -39.98 8.49 34.96
C THR A 92 -39.98 9.53 33.85
N SER A 93 -38.82 10.08 33.51
CA SER A 93 -38.64 10.98 32.38
C SER A 93 -37.18 11.12 31.95
N PHE A 94 -36.94 11.58 30.72
CA PHE A 94 -35.66 12.17 30.35
C PHE A 94 -35.83 13.29 29.32
N THR A 95 -34.92 14.28 29.39
CA THR A 95 -34.83 15.38 28.42
C THR A 95 -33.77 15.06 27.37
N VAL A 96 -34.07 15.29 26.10
CA VAL A 96 -33.09 15.39 25.00
C VAL A 96 -33.07 16.81 24.47
N THR A 97 -31.87 17.33 24.26
CA THR A 97 -31.61 18.67 23.73
C THR A 97 -31.24 18.54 22.25
N ALA A 98 -31.81 19.38 21.40
CA ALA A 98 -31.42 19.51 20.00
C ALA A 98 -30.07 20.22 19.87
N THR A 99 -29.25 19.76 18.94
CA THR A 99 -27.93 20.32 18.61
C THR A 99 -27.86 20.70 17.15
N GLY A 100 -26.90 21.57 16.80
CA GLY A 100 -26.73 22.10 15.44
C GLY A 100 -27.34 23.48 15.23
N THR A 101 -27.64 23.82 13.98
CA THR A 101 -28.12 25.14 13.54
C THR A 101 -29.60 25.18 13.15
N PHE A 102 -30.29 24.04 13.10
CA PHE A 102 -31.70 23.97 12.72
C PHE A 102 -32.60 24.73 13.73
N PRO A 103 -33.59 25.53 13.26
CA PRO A 103 -34.44 26.31 14.16
C PRO A 103 -35.27 25.43 15.10
N THR A 104 -35.11 25.58 16.42
CA THR A 104 -35.88 24.81 17.41
C THR A 104 -37.37 25.13 17.41
N SER A 105 -37.77 26.27 16.84
CA SER A 105 -39.17 26.64 16.56
C SER A 105 -39.86 25.74 15.53
N ASP A 106 -39.07 25.05 14.71
CA ASP A 106 -39.52 24.21 13.59
C ASP A 106 -39.43 22.70 13.93
N LEU A 107 -39.23 22.39 15.21
CA LEU A 107 -39.37 21.05 15.79
C LEU A 107 -40.83 20.84 16.25
N ASP A 108 -41.52 19.86 15.66
CA ASP A 108 -42.92 19.55 15.98
C ASP A 108 -43.02 18.54 17.13
N THR A 109 -42.78 17.26 16.81
CA THR A 109 -42.98 16.13 17.71
C THR A 109 -41.86 15.11 17.55
N ALA A 110 -41.42 14.54 18.67
CA ALA A 110 -40.49 13.42 18.69
C ALA A 110 -41.15 12.15 19.20
N ASN A 111 -40.76 11.02 18.61
CA ASN A 111 -41.16 9.68 19.01
C ASN A 111 -39.95 8.91 19.52
N LEU A 112 -40.12 8.34 20.70
CA LEU A 112 -39.20 7.38 21.28
C LEU A 112 -39.64 5.97 20.87
N ARG A 113 -38.78 5.25 20.16
CA ARG A 113 -39.04 3.90 19.65
C ARG A 113 -38.21 2.86 20.38
N ASP A 114 -38.72 1.64 20.52
CA ASP A 114 -37.93 0.49 20.95
C ASP A 114 -37.29 -0.25 19.77
N SER A 115 -36.57 -1.35 20.04
CA SER A 115 -35.95 -2.21 19.03
C SER A 115 -36.93 -2.90 18.07
N SER A 116 -38.23 -2.91 18.37
CA SER A 116 -39.29 -3.38 17.47
C SER A 116 -39.92 -2.25 16.63
N GLN A 117 -39.36 -1.03 16.71
CA GLN A 117 -39.85 0.21 16.10
C GLN A 117 -41.21 0.70 16.66
N ALA A 118 -41.73 0.06 17.71
CA ALA A 118 -42.94 0.49 18.40
C ALA A 118 -42.69 1.80 19.16
N ILE A 119 -43.66 2.72 19.11
CA ILE A 119 -43.57 4.00 19.83
C ILE A 119 -43.87 3.77 21.31
N VAL A 120 -42.85 3.99 22.15
CA VAL A 120 -42.89 3.86 23.60
C VAL A 120 -43.39 5.15 24.27
N ALA A 121 -43.01 6.30 23.71
CA ALA A 121 -43.45 7.61 24.15
C ALA A 121 -43.40 8.63 23.01
N THR A 122 -44.25 9.65 23.07
CA THR A 122 -44.22 10.81 22.16
C THR A 122 -44.11 12.09 22.99
N ALA A 123 -43.28 13.02 22.55
CA ALA A 123 -43.10 14.33 23.17
C ALA A 123 -43.29 15.44 22.13
N GLY A 124 -43.95 16.54 22.53
CA GLY A 124 -43.90 17.80 21.79
C GLY A 124 -42.68 18.62 22.18
N GLY A 125 -42.38 19.67 21.41
CA GLY A 125 -41.27 20.58 21.68
C GLY A 125 -41.24 21.10 23.13
N TYR A 126 -40.09 21.00 23.78
CA TYR A 126 -39.85 21.42 25.16
C TYR A 126 -38.46 22.05 25.29
N GLN A 127 -38.41 23.33 25.68
CA GLN A 127 -37.17 24.13 25.69
C GLN A 127 -36.49 24.06 24.30
N ASN A 128 -35.24 23.58 24.24
CA ASN A 128 -34.47 23.42 23.01
C ASN A 128 -34.50 21.96 22.50
N GLY A 129 -35.55 21.19 22.76
CA GLY A 129 -35.62 19.78 22.36
C GLY A 129 -36.92 19.12 22.79
N PHE A 130 -36.85 17.98 23.47
CA PHE A 130 -38.01 17.18 23.87
C PHE A 130 -37.85 16.58 25.27
N ASN A 131 -38.94 16.52 26.03
CA ASN A 131 -38.99 15.85 27.34
C ASN A 131 -39.95 14.65 27.27
N PHE A 132 -39.40 13.45 27.32
CA PHE A 132 -40.17 12.21 27.33
C PHE A 132 -40.58 11.87 28.77
N THR A 133 -41.87 11.64 29.00
CA THR A 133 -42.43 11.30 30.31
C THR A 133 -43.19 9.98 30.25
N PHE A 134 -43.09 9.15 31.28
CA PHE A 134 -43.64 7.80 31.30
C PHE A 134 -44.74 7.64 32.36
N SER A 135 -45.96 7.35 31.92
CA SER A 135 -47.11 7.04 32.78
C SER A 135 -47.94 5.90 32.17
N PRO A 136 -47.88 4.67 32.70
CA PRO A 136 -47.08 4.23 33.85
C PRO A 136 -45.56 4.30 33.59
N ARG A 137 -44.77 4.23 34.67
CA ARG A 137 -43.30 4.32 34.64
C ARG A 137 -42.70 3.22 33.76
N TYR A 138 -41.67 3.57 32.99
CA TYR A 138 -41.03 2.62 32.09
C TYR A 138 -39.96 1.81 32.84
N THR A 139 -40.06 0.49 32.79
CA THR A 139 -39.21 -0.40 33.61
C THR A 139 -38.03 -0.91 32.80
N ILE A 140 -36.82 -0.53 33.20
CA ILE A 140 -35.55 -1.00 32.61
C ILE A 140 -35.07 -2.22 33.39
N SER A 141 -34.69 -3.28 32.68
CA SER A 141 -34.13 -4.52 33.26
C SER A 141 -32.60 -4.51 33.30
N GLU A 142 -32.02 -5.57 33.89
CA GLU A 142 -30.58 -5.87 33.79
C GLU A 142 -30.18 -6.21 32.34
N ALA A 143 -31.10 -6.77 31.55
CA ALA A 143 -30.92 -6.94 30.11
C ALA A 143 -30.97 -5.58 29.38
N PRO A 144 -30.08 -5.31 28.41
CA PRO A 144 -30.03 -4.04 27.68
C PRO A 144 -31.35 -3.73 26.96
N THR A 145 -31.89 -2.55 27.24
CA THR A 145 -33.05 -1.95 26.55
C THR A 145 -32.54 -0.90 25.57
N ILE A 146 -32.91 -1.01 24.29
CA ILE A 146 -32.54 -0.03 23.26
C ILE A 146 -33.75 0.86 22.97
N LEU A 147 -33.54 2.18 23.07
CA LEU A 147 -34.51 3.19 22.74
C LEU A 147 -33.92 4.15 21.70
N ARG A 148 -34.73 4.66 20.76
CA ARG A 148 -34.29 5.57 19.69
C ARG A 148 -35.19 6.78 19.57
N VAL A 149 -34.58 7.96 19.43
CA VAL A 149 -35.30 9.24 19.26
C VAL A 149 -35.36 9.56 17.78
N SER A 150 -36.59 9.72 17.27
CA SER A 150 -36.90 10.30 15.96
C SER A 150 -37.65 11.60 16.15
N ALA A 151 -37.38 12.62 15.34
CA ALA A 151 -38.03 13.93 15.42
C ALA A 151 -38.66 14.29 14.07
N ARG A 152 -39.84 14.93 14.10
CA ARG A 152 -40.43 15.56 12.92
C ARG A 152 -40.03 17.02 12.85
N THR A 153 -39.46 17.39 11.71
CA THR A 153 -39.00 18.73 11.35
C THR A 153 -39.99 19.37 10.38
N ASN A 154 -40.04 20.70 10.33
CA ASN A 154 -40.73 21.41 9.25
C ASN A 154 -39.86 21.40 7.98
N ASN A 155 -40.29 20.67 6.94
CA ASN A 155 -39.61 20.56 5.64
C ASN A 155 -39.39 21.90 4.90
N SER A 156 -39.89 23.02 5.44
CA SER A 156 -39.64 24.39 4.94
C SER A 156 -38.35 25.02 5.46
N ALA A 157 -37.81 24.52 6.58
CA ALA A 157 -36.62 25.02 7.24
C ALA A 157 -35.40 24.14 6.88
N THR A 158 -34.21 24.73 6.92
CA THR A 158 -32.94 24.06 6.66
C THR A 158 -31.93 24.36 7.77
N GLY A 159 -30.90 23.52 7.88
CA GLY A 159 -29.85 23.64 8.89
C GLY A 159 -29.37 22.26 9.35
N THR A 160 -28.43 22.24 10.28
CA THR A 160 -27.90 21.01 10.90
C THR A 160 -28.68 20.65 12.16
N LEU A 161 -29.03 19.37 12.32
CA LEU A 161 -29.80 18.87 13.46
C LEU A 161 -29.20 17.58 14.03
N GLY A 162 -29.09 17.53 15.35
CA GLY A 162 -28.82 16.32 16.12
C GLY A 162 -29.54 16.37 17.46
N PHE A 163 -29.41 15.31 18.28
CA PHE A 163 -29.99 15.27 19.62
C PHE A 163 -29.04 14.58 20.60
N ALA A 164 -28.95 15.10 21.82
CA ALA A 164 -28.20 14.49 22.91
C ALA A 164 -28.89 14.72 24.27
N ILE A 165 -28.67 13.81 25.22
CA ILE A 165 -28.88 14.08 26.64
C ILE A 165 -27.64 14.84 27.13
N ALA A 166 -27.83 16.03 27.71
CA ALA A 166 -26.71 16.92 28.03
C ALA A 166 -26.02 16.54 29.34
N THR A 167 -26.77 16.03 30.32
CA THR A 167 -26.25 15.62 31.63
C THR A 167 -27.02 14.43 32.20
N ASP A 168 -26.37 13.66 33.08
CA ASP A 168 -27.03 12.62 33.88
C ASP A 168 -28.17 13.17 34.75
N ALA A 169 -28.19 14.48 35.04
CA ALA A 169 -29.29 15.15 35.72
C ALA A 169 -30.56 15.32 34.87
N ASP A 170 -30.49 15.18 33.54
CA ASP A 170 -31.66 15.21 32.66
C ASP A 170 -32.48 13.91 32.74
N ILE A 171 -31.91 12.84 33.30
CA ILE A 171 -32.49 11.50 33.36
C ILE A 171 -33.04 11.24 34.76
N HIS A 172 -34.35 10.97 34.84
CA HIS A 172 -35.05 10.81 36.10
C HIS A 172 -35.49 9.35 36.29
N ALA A 173 -34.93 8.68 37.30
CA ALA A 173 -35.26 7.31 37.66
C ALA A 173 -35.50 7.18 39.17
N ASP A 174 -36.51 6.40 39.58
CA ASP A 174 -36.87 6.26 40.99
C ASP A 174 -35.80 5.48 41.77
N GLY A 175 -35.32 6.08 42.87
CA GLY A 175 -34.45 5.41 43.85
C GLY A 175 -33.09 4.92 43.31
N THR A 176 -32.75 5.23 42.06
CA THR A 176 -31.63 4.64 41.31
C THR A 176 -30.66 5.74 40.89
N THR A 177 -29.36 5.53 41.02
CA THR A 177 -28.35 6.47 40.51
C THR A 177 -28.19 6.30 39.00
N VAL A 178 -28.09 7.39 38.25
CA VAL A 178 -27.83 7.37 36.80
C VAL A 178 -26.34 7.50 36.52
N SER A 179 -25.87 6.82 35.47
CA SER A 179 -24.56 7.02 34.84
C SER A 179 -24.76 7.21 33.34
N LEU A 180 -24.51 8.41 32.82
CA LEU A 180 -24.57 8.73 31.39
C LEU A 180 -23.17 8.60 30.77
N SER A 181 -23.07 7.90 29.64
CA SER A 181 -21.87 7.83 28.79
C SER A 181 -22.24 8.15 27.35
N THR A 182 -21.40 8.90 26.64
CA THR A 182 -21.56 9.19 25.21
C THR A 182 -20.59 8.30 24.44
N LEU A 183 -21.14 7.37 23.66
CA LEU A 183 -20.39 6.51 22.75
C LEU A 183 -20.00 7.28 21.49
N ILE A 184 -18.89 6.85 20.88
CA ILE A 184 -18.38 7.43 19.64
C ILE A 184 -19.36 7.16 18.48
N ALA A 185 -19.61 8.19 17.68
CA ALA A 185 -20.39 8.12 16.45
C ALA A 185 -19.59 8.68 15.27
N ASP A 186 -19.92 8.23 14.05
CA ASP A 186 -19.34 8.77 12.82
C ASP A 186 -20.04 10.05 12.34
N ARG A 187 -21.21 10.41 12.91
CA ARG A 187 -21.90 11.69 12.72
C ARG A 187 -22.71 12.08 13.96
N ASP A 188 -22.61 13.34 14.36
CA ASP A 188 -23.39 13.91 15.48
C ASP A 188 -24.54 14.83 15.02
N LEU A 189 -24.48 15.32 13.78
CA LEU A 189 -25.48 16.18 13.15
C LEU A 189 -25.80 15.68 11.73
N ALA A 190 -27.04 15.88 11.28
CA ALA A 190 -27.50 15.68 9.90
C ALA A 190 -27.94 17.01 9.28
N TYR A 191 -27.87 17.16 7.96
CA TYR A 191 -28.53 18.26 7.27
C TYR A 191 -30.03 18.00 7.12
N VAL A 192 -30.90 18.91 7.57
CA VAL A 192 -32.33 18.83 7.27
C VAL A 192 -32.55 19.34 5.85
N GLY A 193 -33.01 18.46 4.95
CA GLY A 193 -33.05 18.67 3.51
C GLY A 193 -31.76 18.25 2.81
N THR A 194 -31.21 19.12 1.95
CA THR A 194 -29.97 18.88 1.20
C THR A 194 -28.77 19.53 1.89
N ALA A 195 -27.61 18.86 1.84
CA ALA A 195 -26.34 19.49 2.21
C ALA A 195 -26.03 20.73 1.34
N PRO A 196 -25.28 21.72 1.85
CA PRO A 196 -24.87 22.89 1.07
C PRO A 196 -24.05 22.49 -0.18
N PRO A 197 -24.16 23.23 -1.30
CA PRO A 197 -23.42 22.94 -2.54
C PRO A 197 -21.92 23.35 -2.49
N GLY A 198 -21.36 23.54 -1.29
CA GLY A 198 -19.97 23.92 -1.04
C GLY A 198 -19.72 23.92 0.47
N LEU A 199 -18.44 23.87 0.88
CA LEU A 199 -18.07 23.63 2.28
C LEU A 199 -18.60 24.68 3.26
N VAL A 200 -19.17 24.22 4.37
CA VAL A 200 -19.69 25.04 5.47
C VAL A 200 -19.28 24.42 6.80
N ILE A 201 -18.53 25.17 7.61
CA ILE A 201 -18.09 24.73 8.94
C ILE A 201 -19.27 24.74 9.92
N ASP A 202 -19.94 23.60 10.08
CA ASP A 202 -21.20 23.43 10.84
C ASP A 202 -21.35 22.11 11.61
N GLY A 203 -20.46 21.13 11.40
CA GLY A 203 -20.36 19.87 12.14
C GLY A 203 -21.23 18.73 11.64
N ALA A 204 -21.86 18.82 10.46
CA ALA A 204 -22.55 17.69 9.83
C ALA A 204 -21.64 16.86 8.89
N PHE A 205 -20.52 17.43 8.43
CA PHE A 205 -19.45 16.73 7.67
C PHE A 205 -19.93 15.97 6.42
N ALA A 206 -21.07 16.32 5.83
CA ALA A 206 -21.58 15.64 4.62
C ALA A 206 -21.24 16.40 3.32
N ASP A 207 -20.70 17.59 3.47
CA ASP A 207 -20.07 18.44 2.47
C ASP A 207 -18.60 18.09 2.20
N TRP A 208 -18.00 17.18 3.00
CA TRP A 208 -16.69 16.55 2.77
C TRP A 208 -16.85 15.13 2.17
N PRO A 209 -16.98 14.98 0.84
CA PRO A 209 -17.41 13.71 0.23
C PRO A 209 -16.30 12.64 0.17
N LEU A 210 -15.02 13.04 0.11
CA LEU A 210 -13.89 12.15 -0.21
C LEU A 210 -12.61 12.51 0.58
N PRO A 211 -12.62 12.45 1.92
CA PRO A 211 -11.39 12.64 2.68
C PRO A 211 -10.40 11.49 2.41
N LEU A 212 -9.11 11.83 2.33
CA LEU A 212 -8.03 10.88 2.15
C LEU A 212 -7.92 10.00 3.40
N ALA A 213 -7.74 8.70 3.23
CA ALA A 213 -7.40 7.81 4.33
C ALA A 213 -5.95 8.07 4.77
N ASP A 214 -5.72 7.98 6.07
CA ASP A 214 -4.37 8.00 6.66
C ASP A 214 -3.95 6.59 7.07
N GLY A 215 -2.68 6.43 7.49
CA GLY A 215 -2.28 5.25 8.26
C GLY A 215 -3.05 5.15 9.58
N ILE A 216 -3.13 3.96 10.18
CA ILE A 216 -3.69 3.80 11.53
C ILE A 216 -2.84 2.82 12.34
N GLY A 217 -2.74 3.04 13.66
CA GLY A 217 -1.98 2.18 14.58
C GLY A 217 -0.47 2.43 14.59
N GLU A 218 -0.01 3.60 14.13
CA GLU A 218 1.38 4.04 14.12
C GLU A 218 1.97 3.99 15.54
N ALA A 219 3.26 3.61 15.64
CA ALA A 219 3.96 3.57 16.93
C ALA A 219 4.01 4.95 17.64
N THR A 220 3.92 6.05 16.88
CA THR A 220 3.91 7.43 17.39
C THR A 220 2.64 7.75 18.20
N THR A 221 1.50 7.14 17.87
CA THR A 221 0.24 7.28 18.63
C THR A 221 0.33 6.66 20.02
N GLN A 222 1.32 5.78 20.26
CA GLN A 222 1.43 4.93 21.45
C GLN A 222 0.19 4.03 21.67
N GLY A 223 -0.59 3.77 20.62
CA GLY A 223 -1.87 3.05 20.67
C GLY A 223 -3.05 3.90 21.13
N ASN A 224 -2.89 5.22 21.25
CA ASN A 224 -3.97 6.14 21.60
C ASN A 224 -4.80 6.51 20.36
N ALA A 225 -5.88 5.76 20.13
CA ALA A 225 -6.82 5.99 19.04
C ALA A 225 -7.38 7.43 18.95
N ASN A 226 -7.33 8.23 20.03
CA ASN A 226 -7.86 9.60 20.05
C ASN A 226 -6.97 10.62 19.32
N VAL A 227 -5.72 10.25 19.01
CA VAL A 227 -4.78 11.07 18.22
C VAL A 227 -4.38 10.42 16.89
N ASP A 228 -4.57 9.11 16.77
CA ASP A 228 -4.53 8.30 15.55
C ASP A 228 -5.52 8.85 14.51
N ILE A 229 -5.00 9.51 13.47
CA ILE A 229 -5.76 10.11 12.38
C ILE A 229 -6.18 8.98 11.45
N ALA A 230 -7.47 8.88 11.13
CA ALA A 230 -7.99 7.87 10.22
C ALA A 230 -8.27 8.44 8.82
N ALA A 231 -8.50 9.75 8.72
CA ALA A 231 -8.69 10.44 7.45
C ALA A 231 -8.51 11.95 7.58
N TYR A 232 -8.09 12.62 6.51
CA TYR A 232 -7.91 14.07 6.44
C TYR A 232 -8.26 14.62 5.05
N ASP A 233 -8.62 15.91 4.97
CA ASP A 233 -8.82 16.61 3.69
C ASP A 233 -8.58 18.11 3.83
N SER A 234 -8.41 18.82 2.72
CA SER A 234 -8.32 20.27 2.70
C SER A 234 -8.82 20.87 1.39
N VAL A 235 -9.40 22.07 1.46
CA VAL A 235 -9.87 22.82 0.29
C VAL A 235 -9.49 24.29 0.43
N ARG A 236 -8.98 24.88 -0.65
CA ARG A 236 -8.70 26.32 -0.74
C ARG A 236 -9.80 27.05 -1.52
N SER A 237 -10.17 28.25 -1.08
CA SER A 237 -11.14 29.12 -1.77
C SER A 237 -10.78 30.59 -1.55
N GLY A 238 -10.21 31.23 -2.57
CA GLY A 238 -9.73 32.62 -2.48
C GLY A 238 -8.65 32.79 -1.42
N THR A 239 -8.94 33.54 -0.36
CA THR A 239 -8.08 33.69 0.83
C THR A 239 -8.31 32.62 1.91
N GLY A 240 -9.33 31.78 1.76
CA GLY A 240 -9.70 30.76 2.74
C GLY A 240 -9.00 29.42 2.50
N VAL A 241 -8.64 28.76 3.60
CA VAL A 241 -8.32 27.33 3.68
C VAL A 241 -9.33 26.68 4.62
N ALA A 242 -9.97 25.59 4.19
CA ALA A 242 -10.73 24.68 5.02
C ALA A 242 -9.95 23.37 5.18
N VAL A 243 -10.04 22.74 6.35
CA VAL A 243 -9.39 21.45 6.67
C VAL A 243 -10.34 20.58 7.46
N TYR A 244 -10.35 19.29 7.14
CA TYR A 244 -11.10 18.24 7.81
C TYR A 244 -10.14 17.19 8.37
N VAL A 245 -10.47 16.65 9.54
CA VAL A 245 -9.71 15.60 10.25
C VAL A 245 -10.69 14.61 10.86
N ARG A 246 -10.41 13.31 10.75
CA ARG A 246 -11.09 12.22 11.45
C ARG A 246 -10.07 11.39 12.21
N THR A 247 -10.41 10.95 13.41
CA THR A 247 -9.61 10.03 14.23
C THR A 247 -10.27 8.65 14.35
N VAL A 248 -9.48 7.62 14.68
CA VAL A 248 -10.00 6.27 15.00
C VAL A 248 -10.86 6.31 16.26
N GLY A 249 -10.38 7.02 17.27
CA GLY A 249 -10.99 7.26 18.57
C GLY A 249 -11.81 8.54 18.61
N ARG A 250 -11.85 9.20 19.76
CA ARG A 250 -12.61 10.44 19.98
C ARG A 250 -11.69 11.64 19.91
N VAL A 251 -11.94 12.57 19.00
CA VAL A 251 -11.07 13.74 18.78
C VAL A 251 -11.09 14.68 20.01
N LEU A 252 -9.94 15.27 20.36
CA LEU A 252 -9.76 16.14 21.52
C LEU A 252 -10.20 15.52 22.87
N SER A 253 -10.07 14.20 23.05
CA SER A 253 -10.58 13.45 24.21
C SER A 253 -9.63 13.34 25.41
N GLY A 254 -8.67 14.26 25.55
CA GLY A 254 -7.72 14.35 26.66
C GLY A 254 -8.36 14.30 28.06
N ALA A 255 -7.54 13.98 29.07
CA ALA A 255 -8.02 13.64 30.42
C ALA A 255 -7.15 14.24 31.53
N LEU A 256 -7.79 14.60 32.64
CA LEU A 256 -7.09 14.99 33.88
C LEU A 256 -6.69 13.75 34.68
N VAL A 257 -5.38 13.52 34.80
CA VAL A 257 -4.82 12.52 35.73
C VAL A 257 -3.69 13.14 36.57
N PRO A 258 -3.34 12.56 37.72
CA PRO A 258 -2.14 12.94 38.45
C PRO A 258 -0.90 12.82 37.55
N ALA A 259 -0.02 13.82 37.53
CA ALA A 259 1.20 13.71 36.70
C ALA A 259 2.07 12.55 37.19
N GLN A 260 2.56 11.75 36.24
CA GLN A 260 3.44 10.64 36.55
C GLN A 260 4.76 11.17 37.16
N ASN A 261 5.25 10.48 38.20
CA ASN A 261 6.69 10.46 38.43
C ASN A 261 7.32 9.77 37.21
N PRO A 262 8.34 10.36 36.58
CA PRO A 262 8.95 9.78 35.40
C PRO A 262 9.51 8.40 35.76
N GLN A 263 9.28 7.41 34.89
CA GLN A 263 9.88 6.09 35.04
C GLN A 263 11.40 6.24 35.04
N VAL A 264 12.08 5.70 36.06
CA VAL A 264 13.54 5.61 36.05
C VAL A 264 13.93 4.59 34.97
N PRO A 265 14.66 4.98 33.90
CA PRO A 265 15.00 4.06 32.83
C PRO A 265 15.87 2.91 33.34
N ARG A 266 15.66 1.71 32.80
CA ARG A 266 16.35 0.51 33.25
C ARG A 266 17.69 0.38 32.51
N ALA A 267 18.77 0.78 33.18
CA ALA A 267 20.16 0.66 32.74
C ALA A 267 20.49 1.34 31.38
N ALA A 268 20.46 2.68 31.39
CA ALA A 268 21.28 3.47 30.48
C ALA A 268 22.79 3.22 30.76
N PRO A 269 23.71 3.68 29.89
CA PRO A 269 25.08 3.99 30.30
C PRO A 269 25.11 4.83 31.59
N LEU A 270 26.26 4.88 32.26
CA LEU A 270 26.44 5.87 33.32
C LEU A 270 26.29 7.28 32.70
N ASP A 271 25.48 8.07 33.40
CA ASP A 271 25.05 9.44 33.13
C ASP A 271 24.84 10.00 34.54
N ALA A 272 25.83 10.74 35.04
CA ALA A 272 25.99 10.97 36.47
C ALA A 272 25.35 12.27 36.99
N ASP A 273 25.09 13.26 36.13
CA ASP A 273 24.30 14.47 36.44
C ASP A 273 22.87 14.44 35.87
N ARG A 274 22.57 13.50 34.96
CA ARG A 274 21.24 13.22 34.38
C ARG A 274 20.82 14.19 33.29
N ASP A 275 21.77 14.78 32.58
CA ASP A 275 21.51 15.60 31.39
C ASP A 275 21.06 14.74 30.16
N GLY A 276 21.28 13.42 30.19
CA GLY A 276 20.96 12.50 29.10
C GLY A 276 22.09 12.30 28.09
N VAL A 277 23.33 12.68 28.43
CA VAL A 277 24.59 12.42 27.73
C VAL A 277 25.39 11.39 28.55
N PRO A 278 25.83 10.26 27.95
CA PRO A 278 26.64 9.28 28.68
C PRO A 278 28.02 9.81 29.11
N ASP A 279 28.47 9.47 30.33
CA ASP A 279 29.82 9.71 30.89
C ASP A 279 30.97 9.33 29.93
N SER A 280 30.71 8.41 28.98
CA SER A 280 31.68 7.96 27.98
C SER A 280 31.94 8.94 26.81
N VAL A 281 31.03 9.90 26.61
CA VAL A 281 31.12 10.94 25.56
C VAL A 281 31.08 12.35 26.14
N ASP A 282 30.79 12.48 27.43
CA ASP A 282 30.84 13.74 28.16
C ASP A 282 32.23 13.99 28.81
N PRO A 283 32.92 15.10 28.49
CA PRO A 283 34.14 15.52 29.17
C PRO A 283 33.94 16.03 30.61
N PHE A 284 32.72 16.33 31.06
CA PHE A 284 32.42 16.87 32.39
C PHE A 284 31.22 16.17 33.10
N PRO A 285 31.30 14.88 33.50
CA PRO A 285 30.15 14.06 33.99
C PRO A 285 29.39 14.50 35.25
N HIS A 286 29.64 15.70 35.76
CA HIS A 286 29.02 16.32 36.94
C HIS A 286 28.74 17.80 36.67
N ASP A 287 28.32 18.14 35.45
CA ASP A 287 28.09 19.48 34.90
C ASP A 287 26.83 19.44 34.03
N PHE A 288 25.67 19.44 34.70
CA PHE A 288 24.35 19.23 34.09
C PHE A 288 24.10 20.16 32.90
N ASN A 289 24.62 21.39 32.94
CA ASN A 289 24.41 22.36 31.86
C ASN A 289 25.51 22.34 30.78
N ASN A 290 26.59 21.56 30.98
CA ASN A 290 27.75 21.37 30.11
C ASN A 290 28.52 22.68 29.80
N ASP A 291 28.56 23.64 30.72
CA ASP A 291 29.25 24.92 30.50
C ASP A 291 30.74 24.92 30.86
N GLY A 292 31.26 23.78 31.34
CA GLY A 292 32.64 23.53 31.72
C GLY A 292 32.92 23.78 33.20
N VAL A 293 31.88 23.79 34.04
CA VAL A 293 31.97 24.07 35.47
C VAL A 293 31.04 23.15 36.26
N PRO A 294 31.58 22.23 37.09
CA PRO A 294 30.76 21.23 37.79
C PRO A 294 29.67 21.83 38.69
N ASP A 295 28.52 21.16 38.76
CA ASP A 295 27.31 21.50 39.53
C ASP A 295 27.61 21.98 40.95
N ALA A 296 28.54 21.31 41.63
CA ALA A 296 28.95 21.62 43.00
C ALA A 296 29.60 23.02 43.16
N SER A 297 29.95 23.69 42.05
CA SER A 297 30.48 25.05 41.99
C SER A 297 29.48 26.06 41.43
N SER A 298 28.35 25.59 40.86
CA SER A 298 27.27 26.41 40.32
C SER A 298 26.33 26.82 41.46
N VAL A 299 26.65 27.98 42.06
CA VAL A 299 25.93 28.55 43.20
C VAL A 299 25.65 30.04 43.01
N LEU A 300 24.52 30.50 43.53
CA LEU A 300 24.19 31.92 43.64
C LEU A 300 25.20 32.67 44.54
N PRO A 301 25.28 34.01 44.46
CA PRO A 301 26.11 34.83 45.34
C PRO A 301 25.82 34.69 46.84
N ASP A 302 24.69 34.08 47.23
CA ASP A 302 24.34 33.78 48.63
C ASP A 302 24.70 32.33 49.07
N GLY A 303 25.33 31.55 48.19
CA GLY A 303 25.85 30.21 48.47
C GLY A 303 24.83 29.08 48.30
N ARG A 304 23.65 29.35 47.72
CA ARG A 304 22.66 28.31 47.37
C ARG A 304 22.94 27.72 45.98
N PRO A 305 22.65 26.42 45.74
CA PRO A 305 22.81 25.83 44.41
C PRO A 305 21.93 26.51 43.36
N ASP A 306 22.47 26.63 42.16
CA ASP A 306 21.87 27.14 40.93
C ASP A 306 22.60 26.42 39.79
N VAL A 307 22.23 25.16 39.58
CA VAL A 307 22.94 24.17 38.76
C VAL A 307 22.78 24.46 37.26
N ASP A 308 21.60 24.89 36.82
CA ASP A 308 21.37 25.22 35.41
C ASP A 308 21.74 26.68 35.03
N ARG A 309 21.94 27.55 36.03
CA ARG A 309 22.34 28.97 35.92
C ARG A 309 21.28 29.88 35.34
N ASP A 310 20.00 29.58 35.54
CA ASP A 310 18.92 30.51 35.24
C ASP A 310 18.86 31.71 36.21
N GLY A 311 19.56 31.62 37.36
CA GLY A 311 19.64 32.64 38.40
C GLY A 311 18.64 32.46 39.55
N VAL A 312 17.93 31.34 39.59
CA VAL A 312 17.01 30.91 40.65
C VAL A 312 17.66 29.77 41.45
N ALA A 313 17.45 29.77 42.77
CA ALA A 313 18.03 28.71 43.60
C ALA A 313 17.25 27.39 43.51
N ASP A 314 17.97 26.29 43.37
CA ASP A 314 17.44 24.93 43.23
C ASP A 314 16.82 24.35 44.49
N TYR A 315 15.80 23.51 44.35
CA TYR A 315 15.29 22.67 45.43
C TYR A 315 16.35 21.68 45.95
N PRO A 316 16.52 21.53 47.28
CA PRO A 316 15.73 22.10 48.38
C PRO A 316 16.21 23.47 48.90
N GLY A 317 17.24 24.07 48.30
CA GLY A 317 17.80 25.37 48.70
C GLY A 317 16.99 26.60 48.27
N GLY A 318 16.16 26.47 47.24
CA GLY A 318 15.33 27.55 46.71
C GLY A 318 14.05 27.08 46.01
N PRO A 319 13.39 27.99 45.27
CA PRO A 319 12.08 27.74 44.70
C PRO A 319 12.08 27.00 43.35
N ASP A 320 13.23 26.86 42.68
CA ASP A 320 13.25 26.10 41.42
C ASP A 320 13.08 24.60 41.68
N LEU A 321 12.24 23.97 40.87
CA LEU A 321 11.94 22.55 40.92
C LEU A 321 12.42 21.83 39.66
N TRP A 322 13.01 22.53 38.69
CA TRP A 322 13.37 22.05 37.35
C TRP A 322 14.73 22.59 36.91
N LEU A 323 15.70 21.70 36.70
CA LEU A 323 16.94 22.04 35.99
C LEU A 323 16.68 22.00 34.49
N ASN A 324 17.10 23.01 33.72
CA ASN A 324 16.84 23.12 32.28
C ASN A 324 18.11 23.54 31.52
N THR A 325 18.54 22.73 30.56
CA THR A 325 19.70 23.09 29.70
C THR A 325 19.43 22.82 28.22
N THR A 326 20.31 23.32 27.36
CA THR A 326 20.47 22.87 25.98
C THR A 326 21.89 22.38 25.78
N ILE A 327 22.05 21.08 25.49
CA ILE A 327 23.36 20.44 25.29
C ILE A 327 24.16 21.20 24.20
N PRO A 328 25.40 21.62 24.47
CA PRO A 328 26.19 22.39 23.50
C PRO A 328 26.37 21.67 22.15
N ALA A 329 26.42 22.44 21.07
CA ALA A 329 26.63 21.92 19.72
C ALA A 329 28.03 21.29 19.48
N SER A 330 28.93 21.33 20.48
CA SER A 330 30.23 20.65 20.49
C SER A 330 30.16 19.16 20.80
N PHE A 331 29.04 18.68 21.36
CA PHE A 331 28.82 17.25 21.61
C PHE A 331 28.54 16.50 20.31
N PRO A 332 28.82 15.18 20.23
CA PRO A 332 28.47 14.40 19.05
C PRO A 332 26.95 14.26 18.90
N ALA A 333 26.47 14.05 17.67
CA ALA A 333 25.11 13.58 17.44
C ALA A 333 24.90 12.21 18.13
N PRO A 334 23.73 11.94 18.76
CA PRO A 334 22.48 12.71 18.70
C PRO A 334 22.30 13.78 19.79
N TYR A 335 23.31 14.07 20.61
CA TYR A 335 23.16 14.93 21.79
C TYR A 335 23.24 16.43 21.48
N ALA A 336 24.02 16.81 20.46
CA ALA A 336 24.24 18.20 20.04
C ALA A 336 22.94 19.03 19.90
N GLY A 337 22.84 20.13 20.66
CA GLY A 337 21.72 21.08 20.56
C GLY A 337 20.40 20.58 21.17
N ARG A 338 20.40 19.46 21.89
CA ARG A 338 19.21 18.89 22.52
C ARG A 338 18.80 19.68 23.77
N PHE A 339 17.53 20.06 23.87
CA PHE A 339 16.97 20.60 25.12
C PHE A 339 16.68 19.49 26.13
N VAL A 340 16.97 19.77 27.40
CA VAL A 340 16.90 18.84 28.54
C VAL A 340 16.21 19.53 29.71
N SER A 341 15.33 18.82 30.42
CA SER A 341 14.68 19.33 31.63
C SER A 341 14.47 18.24 32.67
N VAL A 342 14.96 18.45 33.89
CA VAL A 342 14.97 17.48 35.00
C VAL A 342 14.28 18.05 36.23
N TYR A 343 13.22 17.38 36.68
CA TYR A 343 12.56 17.74 37.94
C TYR A 343 13.38 17.29 39.15
N ILE A 344 13.69 18.24 40.02
CA ILE A 344 14.43 18.07 41.29
C ILE A 344 13.56 18.29 42.53
N GLY A 345 12.31 18.72 42.35
CA GLY A 345 11.36 18.98 43.44
C GLY A 345 10.85 17.73 44.21
N PRO A 346 9.98 17.94 45.22
CA PRO A 346 9.47 16.87 46.09
C PRO A 346 8.59 15.84 45.38
N VAL A 347 8.49 14.64 45.96
CA VAL A 347 8.01 13.36 45.36
C VAL A 347 6.57 13.35 44.77
N GLN A 348 5.80 14.44 44.90
CA GLN A 348 4.48 14.60 44.24
C GLN A 348 4.50 15.75 43.23
N ARG A 349 4.59 15.40 41.94
CA ARG A 349 4.44 16.37 40.83
C ARG A 349 3.00 16.94 40.75
N PRO A 350 2.82 18.21 40.34
CA PRO A 350 1.49 18.80 40.11
C PRO A 350 0.70 18.13 38.96
N VAL A 351 -0.62 18.22 38.98
CA VAL A 351 -1.52 17.65 37.95
C VAL A 351 -1.17 18.15 36.53
N ALA A 352 -0.97 17.22 35.59
CA ALA A 352 -0.72 17.54 34.18
C ALA A 352 -1.99 18.06 33.51
N ARG A 353 -1.87 19.01 32.57
CA ARG A 353 -3.03 19.77 32.08
C ARG A 353 -3.98 19.02 31.14
N GLY A 354 -3.63 17.84 30.62
CA GLY A 354 -4.66 16.95 30.06
C GLY A 354 -5.34 17.43 28.77
N ASP A 355 -4.76 18.38 28.03
CA ASP A 355 -5.35 18.96 26.81
C ASP A 355 -4.64 18.43 25.56
N ASP A 356 -5.39 17.86 24.62
CA ASP A 356 -4.87 17.46 23.31
C ASP A 356 -4.73 18.70 22.40
N ILE A 357 -3.84 18.62 21.42
CA ILE A 357 -3.46 19.73 20.55
C ILE A 357 -3.53 19.28 19.09
N LEU A 358 -4.40 19.92 18.31
CA LEU A 358 -4.42 19.83 16.85
C LEU A 358 -3.68 21.04 16.26
N ARG A 359 -2.73 20.79 15.38
CA ARG A 359 -2.08 21.81 14.55
C ARG A 359 -2.33 21.52 13.08
N VAL A 360 -2.46 22.59 12.30
CA VAL A 360 -2.50 22.55 10.84
C VAL A 360 -1.44 23.50 10.33
N TYR A 361 -0.39 22.95 9.73
CA TYR A 361 0.69 23.69 9.09
C TYR A 361 0.33 23.91 7.62
N ILE A 362 0.45 25.16 7.15
CA ILE A 362 0.04 25.57 5.81
C ILE A 362 1.18 26.36 5.15
N ASP A 363 1.73 25.81 4.07
CA ASP A 363 2.55 26.54 3.09
C ASP A 363 1.61 27.30 2.15
N SER A 364 1.62 28.63 2.21
CA SER A 364 0.69 29.46 1.43
C SER A 364 1.26 29.98 0.12
N ASP A 365 2.59 29.95 -0.05
CA ASP A 365 3.30 30.38 -1.26
C ASP A 365 3.85 29.22 -2.12
N ALA A 366 3.53 27.98 -1.75
CA ALA A 366 3.89 26.74 -2.44
C ALA A 366 5.42 26.55 -2.58
N ASN A 367 6.17 27.03 -1.58
CA ASN A 367 7.62 26.99 -1.54
C ASN A 367 8.10 26.53 -0.17
N ALA A 368 8.39 25.24 -0.04
CA ALA A 368 8.89 24.64 1.20
C ALA A 368 10.25 25.20 1.73
N SER A 369 10.88 26.13 1.01
CA SER A 369 12.05 26.89 1.49
C SER A 369 11.71 28.15 2.30
N THR A 370 10.44 28.58 2.29
CA THR A 370 9.89 29.67 3.11
C THR A 370 9.17 29.13 4.36
N GLY A 371 8.79 30.02 5.28
CA GLY A 371 8.05 29.63 6.49
C GLY A 371 8.85 28.89 7.58
N TYR A 372 8.11 28.24 8.48
CA TYR A 372 8.63 27.40 9.56
C TYR A 372 8.99 26.00 9.04
N ALA A 373 10.23 25.56 9.30
CA ALA A 373 10.76 24.29 8.86
C ALA A 373 9.93 23.12 9.44
N THR A 374 9.15 22.50 8.55
CA THR A 374 8.28 21.34 8.74
C THR A 374 8.38 20.49 7.47
N SER A 375 7.54 19.48 7.30
CA SER A 375 7.38 18.76 6.03
C SER A 375 6.88 19.62 4.86
N VAL A 376 6.37 20.85 5.10
CA VAL A 376 5.81 21.72 4.06
C VAL A 376 6.43 23.12 3.96
N GLY A 377 7.18 23.61 4.96
CA GLY A 377 7.65 25.01 5.00
C GLY A 377 6.52 25.99 5.31
N ALA A 378 6.06 25.99 6.57
CA ALA A 378 4.76 26.53 6.93
C ALA A 378 4.76 28.06 7.16
N ASP A 379 4.08 28.81 6.30
CA ASP A 379 3.78 30.23 6.48
C ASP A 379 2.77 30.50 7.61
N TRP A 380 1.81 29.58 7.76
CA TRP A 380 0.70 29.71 8.71
C TRP A 380 0.54 28.45 9.54
N MET A 381 0.05 28.64 10.76
CA MET A 381 -0.34 27.56 11.67
C MET A 381 -1.73 27.85 12.22
N VAL A 382 -2.65 26.90 12.10
CA VAL A 382 -3.87 26.86 12.92
C VAL A 382 -3.59 25.96 14.12
N GLU A 383 -3.87 26.40 15.34
CA GLU A 383 -3.71 25.57 16.55
C GLU A 383 -5.02 25.56 17.34
N ILE A 384 -5.52 24.35 17.65
CA ILE A 384 -6.68 24.08 18.50
C ILE A 384 -6.19 23.26 19.69
N THR A 385 -6.52 23.66 20.91
CA THR A 385 -6.37 22.77 22.08
C THR A 385 -7.74 22.34 22.58
N GLY A 386 -7.87 21.14 23.13
CA GLY A 386 -9.18 20.62 23.56
C GLY A 386 -9.10 19.51 24.61
N ARG A 387 -10.24 19.23 25.24
CA ARG A 387 -10.38 18.16 26.24
C ARG A 387 -11.81 17.62 26.25
N HIS A 388 -11.97 16.31 26.46
CA HIS A 388 -13.28 15.65 26.48
C HIS A 388 -14.16 15.94 25.24
N GLY A 389 -13.54 16.12 24.08
CA GLY A 389 -14.23 16.49 22.82
C GLY A 389 -14.66 17.96 22.75
N VAL A 390 -14.12 18.82 23.61
CA VAL A 390 -14.48 20.25 23.69
C VAL A 390 -13.23 21.12 23.45
N PRO A 391 -13.21 21.96 22.40
CA PRO A 391 -12.16 22.96 22.20
C PRO A 391 -12.06 23.96 23.35
N ARG A 392 -10.83 24.31 23.72
CA ARG A 392 -10.48 25.27 24.78
C ARG A 392 -9.79 26.52 24.23
N THR A 393 -8.92 26.37 23.24
CA THR A 393 -8.32 27.48 22.48
C THR A 393 -8.42 27.21 20.99
N LYS A 394 -8.44 28.28 20.19
CA LYS A 394 -8.34 28.22 18.73
C LYS A 394 -7.63 29.46 18.21
N THR A 395 -6.56 29.30 17.43
CA THR A 395 -5.76 30.41 16.89
C THR A 395 -5.40 30.15 15.43
N VAL A 396 -5.27 31.22 14.66
CA VAL A 396 -4.55 31.24 13.38
C VAL A 396 -3.35 32.16 13.59
N SER A 397 -2.16 31.66 13.30
CA SER A 397 -0.90 32.38 13.47
C SER A 397 -0.12 32.41 12.16
N ARG A 398 0.61 33.50 11.94
CA ARG A 398 1.55 33.65 10.82
C ARG A 398 2.98 33.52 11.32
N PHE A 399 3.83 32.89 10.53
CA PHE A 399 5.25 32.79 10.80
C PHE A 399 5.92 34.17 10.74
N THR A 400 6.80 34.44 11.71
CA THR A 400 7.57 35.69 11.81
C THR A 400 9.06 35.48 12.01
N GLY A 401 9.53 34.23 11.98
CA GLY A 401 10.95 33.91 12.11
C GLY A 401 11.75 34.34 10.88
N VAL A 402 12.99 34.77 11.10
CA VAL A 402 13.95 35.10 10.03
C VAL A 402 14.75 33.89 9.54
N THR A 403 14.70 32.78 10.27
CA THR A 403 15.35 31.51 9.95
C THR A 403 14.33 30.37 10.04
N PRO A 404 14.25 29.48 9.04
CA PRO A 404 13.44 28.27 9.12
C PRO A 404 13.80 27.45 10.37
N GLY A 405 12.81 27.12 11.19
CA GLY A 405 12.97 26.33 12.42
C GLY A 405 12.93 27.12 13.73
N THR A 406 13.00 28.47 13.71
CA THR A 406 12.74 29.27 14.92
C THR A 406 11.25 29.24 15.28
N TRP A 407 10.87 28.88 16.50
CA TRP A 407 9.45 28.92 16.94
C TRP A 407 8.97 30.38 17.15
N SER A 408 8.65 31.06 16.05
CA SER A 408 8.24 32.47 16.04
C SER A 408 6.93 32.66 15.27
N TRP A 409 5.84 32.79 16.02
CA TRP A 409 4.47 32.85 15.50
C TRP A 409 3.75 34.07 16.05
N ALA A 410 3.14 34.87 15.16
CA ALA A 410 2.27 35.98 15.55
C ALA A 410 0.81 35.61 15.29
N ILE A 411 -0.04 35.73 16.32
CA ILE A 411 -1.49 35.48 16.19
C ILE A 411 -2.08 36.49 15.20
N ALA A 412 -2.69 35.96 14.13
CA ALA A 412 -3.31 36.72 13.05
C ALA A 412 -4.84 36.63 13.06
N GLY A 413 -5.42 35.64 13.73
CA GLY A 413 -6.87 35.50 13.86
C GLY A 413 -7.31 34.24 14.62
N THR A 414 -8.55 33.82 14.39
CA THR A 414 -9.13 32.58 14.93
C THR A 414 -9.93 31.88 13.84
N PRO A 415 -9.89 30.54 13.74
CA PRO A 415 -10.61 29.82 12.71
C PRO A 415 -12.11 29.69 13.04
N ALA A 416 -12.93 29.49 12.01
CA ALA A 416 -14.18 28.76 12.16
C ALA A 416 -13.85 27.31 12.54
N LEU A 417 -14.67 26.68 13.38
CA LEU A 417 -14.39 25.34 13.91
C LEU A 417 -15.71 24.65 14.28
N ALA A 418 -15.89 23.42 13.81
CA ALA A 418 -16.93 22.50 14.27
C ALA A 418 -16.30 21.15 14.64
N VAL A 419 -16.85 20.49 15.67
CA VAL A 419 -16.29 19.26 16.25
C VAL A 419 -17.42 18.28 16.55
N GLY A 420 -17.31 17.09 15.98
CA GLY A 420 -18.10 15.91 16.34
C GLY A 420 -17.26 14.90 17.12
N SER A 421 -17.78 13.69 17.26
CA SER A 421 -17.18 12.66 18.10
C SER A 421 -15.84 12.15 17.54
N ARG A 422 -15.75 11.85 16.24
CA ARG A 422 -14.50 11.45 15.58
C ARG A 422 -13.88 12.52 14.70
N GLN A 423 -14.67 13.50 14.32
CA GLN A 423 -14.39 14.40 13.22
C GLN A 423 -14.30 15.85 13.70
N LEU A 424 -13.46 16.63 13.03
CA LEU A 424 -13.29 18.04 13.26
C LEU A 424 -13.05 18.71 11.91
N GLU A 425 -13.68 19.86 11.72
CA GLU A 425 -13.50 20.69 10.54
C GLU A 425 -13.24 22.14 10.95
N LEU A 426 -12.39 22.82 10.21
CA LEU A 426 -12.03 24.20 10.46
C LEU A 426 -11.87 24.98 9.16
N ALA A 427 -12.04 26.30 9.24
CA ALA A 427 -11.67 27.20 8.16
C ALA A 427 -10.97 28.46 8.67
N ALA A 428 -9.90 28.85 8.00
CA ALA A 428 -9.08 30.01 8.30
C ALA A 428 -8.94 30.92 7.06
N ALA A 429 -9.02 32.23 7.26
CA ALA A 429 -8.72 33.21 6.23
C ALA A 429 -7.26 33.69 6.38
N LEU A 430 -6.47 33.54 5.31
CA LEU A 430 -5.05 33.86 5.26
C LEU A 430 -4.83 35.16 4.45
N THR A 431 -3.81 35.95 4.78
CA THR A 431 -3.49 37.18 4.05
C THR A 431 -1.97 37.43 4.02
N PRO A 432 -1.28 37.21 2.88
CA PRO A 432 -1.81 36.82 1.56
C PRO A 432 -2.50 35.44 1.56
N GLY A 433 -3.36 35.21 0.57
CA GLY A 433 -4.12 33.96 0.43
C GLY A 433 -3.31 32.82 -0.22
N PRO A 434 -3.73 31.56 -0.02
CA PRO A 434 -3.04 30.35 -0.50
C PRO A 434 -3.04 30.21 -2.03
N ILE A 435 -1.86 29.95 -2.61
CA ILE A 435 -1.70 29.81 -4.07
C ILE A 435 -1.88 28.34 -4.55
N PRO A 436 -2.06 28.07 -5.87
CA PRO A 436 -2.06 26.70 -6.39
C PRO A 436 -0.72 26.03 -6.08
N GLY A 437 -0.76 24.82 -5.51
CA GLY A 437 0.43 24.13 -4.99
C GLY A 437 0.60 24.21 -3.46
N THR A 438 -0.23 25.01 -2.76
CA THR A 438 -0.36 25.03 -1.29
C THR A 438 -0.32 23.62 -0.71
N GLN A 439 0.58 23.40 0.25
CA GLN A 439 0.75 22.15 0.96
C GLN A 439 0.28 22.28 2.41
N ILE A 440 -0.44 21.27 2.90
CA ILE A 440 -1.03 21.26 4.24
C ILE A 440 -0.69 19.96 4.95
N VAL A 441 -0.30 20.05 6.22
CA VAL A 441 -0.08 18.90 7.11
C VAL A 441 -0.80 19.12 8.43
N VAL A 442 -1.48 18.08 8.90
CA VAL A 442 -2.14 18.02 10.20
C VAL A 442 -1.20 17.33 11.19
N ASP A 443 -1.08 17.87 12.39
CA ASP A 443 -0.26 17.34 13.50
C ASP A 443 -1.15 17.29 14.75
N LEU A 444 -1.57 16.09 15.16
CA LEU A 444 -2.47 15.85 16.28
C LEU A 444 -1.70 15.17 17.42
N ARG A 445 -1.70 15.80 18.59
CA ARG A 445 -0.91 15.36 19.76
C ARG A 445 -1.78 15.25 21.00
N ASP A 446 -1.49 14.26 21.83
CA ASP A 446 -1.98 14.23 23.21
C ASP A 446 -1.01 14.96 24.14
N TRP A 447 -1.47 15.21 25.36
CA TRP A 447 -0.71 15.87 26.40
C TRP A 447 0.37 14.98 27.05
N ARG A 448 0.41 13.68 26.76
CA ARG A 448 1.39 12.70 27.26
C ARG A 448 2.57 12.48 26.30
N GLY A 449 2.44 12.92 25.04
CA GLY A 449 3.45 12.81 24.00
C GLY A 449 3.16 11.75 22.92
N GLY A 450 1.98 11.12 22.94
CA GLY A 450 1.48 10.39 21.78
C GLY A 450 1.08 11.38 20.69
N PHE A 451 1.42 11.10 19.44
CA PHE A 451 1.10 11.99 18.33
C PHE A 451 0.93 11.25 17.01
N ASP A 452 0.28 11.91 16.08
CA ASP A 452 0.16 11.51 14.70
C ASP A 452 0.27 12.72 13.77
N THR A 453 0.73 12.49 12.54
CA THR A 453 0.88 13.54 11.53
C THR A 453 0.43 13.02 10.18
N SER A 454 -0.54 13.72 9.58
CA SER A 454 -1.07 13.33 8.29
C SER A 454 -0.01 13.36 7.19
N GLY A 455 -0.24 12.61 6.13
CA GLY A 455 0.41 12.86 4.85
C GLY A 455 0.18 14.31 4.36
N ILE A 456 0.97 14.74 3.37
CA ILE A 456 0.87 16.08 2.80
C ILE A 456 -0.37 16.18 1.91
N ALA A 457 -1.32 17.04 2.26
CA ALA A 457 -2.49 17.36 1.45
C ALA A 457 -2.20 18.51 0.48
N THR A 458 -2.49 18.31 -0.81
CA THR A 458 -2.25 19.31 -1.88
C THR A 458 -3.45 19.49 -2.81
N ARG A 459 -4.65 19.80 -2.29
CA ARG A 459 -5.85 19.99 -3.13
C ARG A 459 -5.80 21.34 -3.88
N GLY A 460 -5.08 21.35 -5.00
CA GLY A 460 -4.87 22.56 -5.81
C GLY A 460 -4.33 22.38 -7.23
N ALA A 461 -4.00 21.16 -7.68
CA ALA A 461 -3.51 20.86 -9.02
C ALA A 461 -4.12 19.56 -9.60
N THR A 462 -4.24 19.47 -10.92
CA THR A 462 -4.91 18.40 -11.68
C THR A 462 -3.99 17.22 -12.04
N ARG A 463 -4.40 15.98 -11.74
CA ARG A 463 -4.01 14.65 -12.30
C ARG A 463 -4.82 13.57 -11.55
N SER A 464 -4.84 12.27 -11.89
CA SER A 464 -5.09 11.55 -13.17
C SER A 464 -5.00 10.04 -12.89
N SER A 465 -6.04 9.25 -13.15
CA SER A 465 -6.14 7.84 -12.69
C SER A 465 -6.54 6.86 -13.82
N THR A 466 -5.81 5.76 -13.99
CA THR A 466 -5.91 4.87 -15.15
C THR A 466 -6.66 3.56 -14.90
N GLY A 467 -7.47 3.15 -15.88
CA GLY A 467 -8.02 1.80 -16.10
C GLY A 467 -8.61 1.73 -17.52
N ALA A 468 -8.62 0.56 -18.17
CA ALA A 468 -8.92 0.35 -19.59
C ALA A 468 -8.04 1.13 -20.60
N SER A 469 -7.22 0.43 -21.39
CA SER A 469 -6.44 1.04 -22.47
C SER A 469 -7.29 1.21 -23.73
N VAL A 470 -7.68 2.45 -24.04
CA VAL A 470 -8.27 2.81 -25.34
C VAL A 470 -7.14 3.29 -26.27
N ASP A 471 -7.01 2.62 -27.42
CA ASP A 471 -5.93 2.81 -28.39
C ASP A 471 -5.65 4.31 -28.68
N ALA A 472 -4.48 4.79 -28.23
CA ALA A 472 -4.17 6.18 -27.83
C ALA A 472 -4.99 7.29 -28.54
N GLY A 473 -6.12 7.68 -27.95
CA GLY A 473 -7.03 8.66 -28.53
C GLY A 473 -7.90 9.41 -27.52
N LEU A 474 -8.41 10.57 -27.96
CA LEU A 474 -9.44 11.30 -27.23
C LEU A 474 -10.76 10.51 -27.26
N TYR A 475 -11.36 10.34 -26.09
CA TYR A 475 -12.71 9.79 -25.93
C TYR A 475 -13.55 10.71 -25.06
N SER A 476 -14.88 10.65 -25.21
CA SER A 476 -15.83 11.20 -24.23
C SER A 476 -16.53 10.05 -23.52
N ALA A 477 -16.73 10.20 -22.21
CA ALA A 477 -17.52 9.27 -21.41
C ALA A 477 -18.73 10.00 -20.82
N ASP A 478 -19.93 9.51 -21.13
CA ASP A 478 -21.20 10.02 -20.60
C ASP A 478 -21.78 8.97 -19.64
N LEU A 479 -22.06 9.37 -18.39
CA LEU A 479 -22.72 8.53 -17.39
C LEU A 479 -24.20 8.93 -17.25
N PRO A 480 -25.14 7.96 -17.16
CA PRO A 480 -26.55 8.26 -16.90
C PRO A 480 -26.76 8.79 -15.47
N ALA A 481 -27.74 9.67 -15.26
CA ALA A 481 -28.00 10.26 -13.94
C ALA A 481 -28.46 9.24 -12.88
N ASP A 482 -29.02 8.11 -13.31
CA ASP A 482 -29.32 6.93 -12.50
C ASP A 482 -29.30 5.66 -13.38
N LEU A 483 -29.08 4.47 -12.78
CA LEU A 483 -29.06 3.19 -13.52
C LEU A 483 -30.46 2.59 -13.76
N SER A 484 -31.53 3.25 -13.29
CA SER A 484 -32.92 2.81 -13.51
C SER A 484 -33.46 3.26 -14.87
N SER A 485 -32.93 4.36 -15.39
CA SER A 485 -33.15 4.89 -16.73
C SER A 485 -32.80 3.88 -17.84
N SER A 486 -33.33 4.08 -19.04
CA SER A 486 -32.94 3.30 -20.23
C SER A 486 -31.51 3.56 -20.70
N ASP A 487 -30.86 4.56 -20.12
CA ASP A 487 -29.63 5.14 -20.62
C ASP A 487 -28.44 4.37 -20.03
N GLY A 488 -27.36 4.25 -20.80
CA GLY A 488 -26.17 3.51 -20.42
C GLY A 488 -24.95 4.42 -20.34
N VAL A 489 -23.90 3.92 -19.69
CA VAL A 489 -22.56 4.48 -19.78
C VAL A 489 -22.12 4.43 -21.24
N ALA A 490 -21.82 5.56 -21.83
CA ALA A 490 -21.39 5.65 -23.22
C ALA A 490 -19.94 6.12 -23.32
N ILE A 491 -19.13 5.41 -24.10
CA ILE A 491 -17.85 5.90 -24.62
C ILE A 491 -18.01 6.18 -26.11
N ALA A 492 -17.57 7.36 -26.56
CA ALA A 492 -17.38 7.66 -27.97
C ALA A 492 -15.89 7.86 -28.29
N THR A 493 -15.39 7.13 -29.28
CA THR A 493 -14.03 7.26 -29.83
C THR A 493 -14.08 7.61 -31.33
N THR A 494 -12.93 7.82 -31.96
CA THR A 494 -12.84 8.02 -33.41
C THR A 494 -13.07 6.74 -34.23
N ARG A 495 -13.06 5.55 -33.62
CA ARG A 495 -13.17 4.24 -34.31
C ARG A 495 -14.46 3.49 -34.02
N PHE A 496 -15.01 3.66 -32.81
CA PHE A 496 -16.29 3.07 -32.38
C PHE A 496 -16.94 3.93 -31.29
N SER A 497 -18.24 3.75 -31.10
CA SER A 497 -18.91 4.09 -29.84
C SER A 497 -19.40 2.82 -29.17
N ALA A 498 -19.35 2.77 -27.85
CA ALA A 498 -19.93 1.72 -27.03
C ALA A 498 -20.87 2.36 -26.01
N THR A 499 -21.99 1.70 -25.73
CA THR A 499 -22.90 2.10 -24.66
C THR A 499 -23.31 0.86 -23.89
N TRP A 500 -22.98 0.78 -22.61
CA TRP A 500 -23.34 -0.35 -21.76
C TRP A 500 -24.14 0.08 -20.54
N ARG A 501 -24.96 -0.83 -20.02
CA ARG A 501 -25.81 -0.57 -18.85
C ARG A 501 -25.91 -1.82 -18.02
N LEU A 502 -25.71 -1.72 -16.70
CA LEU A 502 -26.02 -2.80 -15.76
C LEU A 502 -27.51 -3.17 -15.90
N THR A 503 -27.79 -4.41 -16.29
CA THR A 503 -29.14 -4.93 -16.55
C THR A 503 -29.66 -5.85 -15.45
N GLY A 504 -28.78 -6.41 -14.64
CA GLY A 504 -29.16 -7.21 -13.49
C GLY A 504 -27.97 -7.88 -12.85
N ILE A 505 -28.15 -8.27 -11.59
CA ILE A 505 -27.26 -9.16 -10.87
C ILE A 505 -28.08 -10.36 -10.44
N SER A 506 -27.53 -11.57 -10.56
CA SER A 506 -28.21 -12.81 -10.18
C SER A 506 -27.24 -13.82 -9.60
N ALA A 507 -27.74 -14.74 -8.78
CA ALA A 507 -27.02 -15.96 -8.45
C ALA A 507 -27.60 -17.11 -9.28
N GLU A 508 -26.75 -17.89 -9.93
CA GLU A 508 -27.17 -18.98 -10.83
C GLU A 508 -26.43 -20.27 -10.49
N GLY A 509 -27.17 -21.36 -10.40
CA GLY A 509 -26.61 -22.66 -10.05
C GLY A 509 -27.60 -23.81 -10.27
N PRO A 510 -27.30 -25.02 -9.76
CA PRO A 510 -28.14 -26.20 -9.96
C PRO A 510 -29.58 -26.07 -9.44
N GLY A 511 -29.82 -25.12 -8.52
CA GLY A 511 -31.16 -24.79 -8.00
C GLY A 511 -32.00 -23.86 -8.88
N GLY A 512 -31.41 -23.31 -9.97
CA GLY A 512 -32.02 -22.32 -10.84
C GLY A 512 -31.38 -20.94 -10.73
N VAL A 513 -32.03 -19.95 -11.34
CA VAL A 513 -31.62 -18.53 -11.32
C VAL A 513 -32.36 -17.79 -10.20
N VAL A 514 -31.61 -17.12 -9.33
CA VAL A 514 -32.11 -16.24 -8.26
C VAL A 514 -31.76 -14.79 -8.62
N PRO A 515 -32.72 -13.99 -9.12
CA PRO A 515 -32.49 -12.57 -9.37
C PRO A 515 -32.20 -11.82 -8.06
N LEU A 516 -31.08 -11.10 -8.01
CA LEU A 516 -30.76 -10.21 -6.91
C LEU A 516 -31.24 -8.81 -7.32
N VAL A 517 -32.33 -8.35 -6.71
CA VAL A 517 -32.97 -7.08 -7.07
C VAL A 517 -31.95 -5.95 -6.92
N VAL A 518 -31.62 -5.28 -8.02
CA VAL A 518 -30.72 -4.12 -8.04
C VAL A 518 -31.54 -2.84 -7.99
N THR A 519 -31.25 -1.98 -7.02
CA THR A 519 -31.72 -0.58 -6.99
C THR A 519 -30.53 0.34 -6.85
N SER A 520 -30.47 1.40 -7.66
CA SER A 520 -29.43 2.44 -7.59
C SER A 520 -29.97 3.75 -7.03
N ASP A 521 -29.19 4.39 -6.17
CA ASP A 521 -29.33 5.83 -5.90
C ASP A 521 -28.79 6.66 -7.10
N PRO A 522 -29.07 7.99 -7.15
CA PRO A 522 -28.55 8.86 -8.21
C PRO A 522 -27.02 8.89 -8.28
N LEU A 523 -26.50 9.23 -9.45
CA LEU A 523 -25.07 9.37 -9.71
C LEU A 523 -24.42 10.42 -8.79
N VAL A 524 -23.41 9.99 -8.03
CA VAL A 524 -22.53 10.86 -7.25
C VAL A 524 -21.29 11.15 -8.08
N LEU A 525 -21.07 12.42 -8.43
CA LEU A 525 -19.94 12.90 -9.22
C LEU A 525 -18.80 13.40 -8.32
N GLY A 526 -17.55 13.10 -8.71
CA GLY A 526 -16.32 13.69 -8.20
C GLY A 526 -15.39 14.11 -9.34
N ASP A 527 -14.27 14.74 -9.01
CA ASP A 527 -13.39 15.41 -9.99
C ASP A 527 -12.74 14.46 -11.03
N SER A 528 -12.51 13.19 -10.65
CA SER A 528 -11.94 12.12 -11.50
C SER A 528 -12.59 10.76 -11.27
N SER A 529 -13.77 10.75 -10.66
CA SER A 529 -14.52 9.53 -10.35
C SER A 529 -16.01 9.82 -10.31
N ALA A 530 -16.82 8.79 -10.47
CA ALA A 530 -18.25 8.87 -10.22
C ALA A 530 -18.74 7.53 -9.67
N SER A 531 -19.84 7.52 -8.94
CA SER A 531 -20.36 6.25 -8.40
C SER A 531 -21.88 6.25 -8.26
N TYR A 532 -22.44 5.05 -8.37
CA TYR A 532 -23.81 4.77 -7.99
C TYR A 532 -23.78 3.94 -6.70
N ALA A 533 -24.40 4.42 -5.63
CA ALA A 533 -24.69 3.56 -4.50
C ALA A 533 -25.80 2.57 -4.91
N LEU A 534 -25.59 1.29 -4.63
CA LEU A 534 -26.47 0.19 -5.02
C LEU A 534 -27.00 -0.54 -3.78
N ARG A 535 -28.17 -1.14 -3.94
CA ARG A 535 -28.56 -2.33 -3.17
C ARG A 535 -28.73 -3.50 -4.11
N VAL A 536 -28.13 -4.63 -3.74
CA VAL A 536 -28.19 -5.90 -4.46
C VAL A 536 -28.86 -6.91 -3.53
N GLY A 537 -30.20 -7.00 -3.64
CA GLY A 537 -31.03 -7.66 -2.62
C GLY A 537 -30.92 -6.94 -1.27
N ALA A 538 -30.40 -7.62 -0.25
CA ALA A 538 -30.17 -7.05 1.09
C ALA A 538 -28.76 -6.45 1.27
N THR A 539 -27.87 -6.62 0.30
CA THR A 539 -26.46 -6.19 0.35
C THR A 539 -26.33 -4.74 -0.09
N SER A 540 -25.61 -3.91 0.69
CA SER A 540 -25.09 -2.62 0.19
C SER A 540 -23.95 -2.89 -0.81
N ALA A 541 -23.90 -2.10 -1.87
CA ALA A 541 -22.86 -2.16 -2.88
C ALA A 541 -22.64 -0.77 -3.49
N SER A 542 -21.60 -0.61 -4.29
CA SER A 542 -21.41 0.58 -5.15
C SER A 542 -20.80 0.18 -6.48
N LEU A 543 -21.30 0.78 -7.56
CA LEU A 543 -20.67 0.70 -8.88
C LEU A 543 -19.86 1.99 -9.06
N ARG A 544 -18.53 1.86 -9.12
CA ARG A 544 -17.59 2.97 -9.14
C ARG A 544 -16.97 3.09 -10.52
N TYR A 545 -16.86 4.32 -10.99
CA TYR A 545 -16.18 4.71 -12.21
C TYR A 545 -15.02 5.63 -11.86
N THR A 546 -13.87 5.42 -12.48
CA THR A 546 -12.69 6.29 -12.34
C THR A 546 -12.21 6.70 -13.72
N PHE A 547 -11.94 8.00 -13.89
CA PHE A 547 -11.64 8.61 -15.18
C PHE A 547 -10.23 9.21 -15.19
N GLY A 548 -9.46 8.96 -16.25
CA GLY A 548 -8.16 9.58 -16.45
C GLY A 548 -7.77 9.71 -17.91
N ALA A 549 -6.53 10.15 -18.15
CA ALA A 549 -6.02 10.30 -19.51
C ALA A 549 -5.91 8.93 -20.21
N GLY A 550 -6.79 8.69 -21.19
CA GLY A 550 -6.80 7.47 -22.00
C GLY A 550 -7.52 6.26 -21.38
N GLY A 551 -8.27 6.42 -20.28
CA GLY A 551 -8.89 5.28 -19.60
C GLY A 551 -10.07 5.56 -18.67
N LEU A 552 -11.03 4.62 -18.70
CA LEU A 552 -12.16 4.50 -17.77
C LEU A 552 -12.03 3.17 -17.01
N LYS A 553 -11.90 3.21 -15.68
CA LYS A 553 -12.06 2.04 -14.81
C LYS A 553 -13.51 1.92 -14.35
N GLU A 554 -14.03 0.70 -14.26
CA GLU A 554 -15.31 0.37 -13.63
C GLU A 554 -15.09 -0.76 -12.60
N GLU A 555 -15.62 -0.59 -11.39
CA GLU A 555 -15.46 -1.51 -10.27
C GLU A 555 -16.82 -1.76 -9.59
N LEU A 556 -17.20 -3.02 -9.36
CA LEU A 556 -18.34 -3.36 -8.53
C LEU A 556 -17.86 -3.72 -7.13
N VAL A 557 -18.15 -2.86 -6.16
CA VAL A 557 -17.84 -3.09 -4.74
C VAL A 557 -19.07 -3.63 -4.04
N LEU A 558 -18.97 -4.79 -3.41
CA LEU A 558 -19.97 -5.38 -2.53
C LEU A 558 -19.55 -5.14 -1.08
N ASP A 559 -20.44 -4.72 -0.19
CA ASP A 559 -20.13 -4.48 1.24
C ASP A 559 -20.52 -5.67 2.14
N ALA A 560 -21.20 -6.68 1.59
CA ALA A 560 -21.62 -7.89 2.30
C ALA A 560 -21.89 -9.05 1.30
N PRO A 561 -21.86 -10.32 1.72
CA PRO A 561 -22.15 -11.43 0.82
C PRO A 561 -23.61 -11.43 0.35
N PRO A 562 -23.90 -11.64 -0.97
CA PRO A 562 -25.26 -11.68 -1.48
C PRO A 562 -26.17 -12.69 -0.77
N VAL A 563 -27.26 -12.20 -0.19
CA VAL A 563 -28.20 -13.01 0.60
C VAL A 563 -29.17 -13.77 -0.31
N GLY A 564 -29.25 -15.09 -0.15
CA GLY A 564 -30.19 -15.96 -0.85
C GLY A 564 -29.57 -16.96 -1.85
N ALA A 565 -28.31 -16.75 -2.23
CA ALA A 565 -27.54 -17.62 -3.12
C ALA A 565 -26.88 -18.78 -2.36
N ALA A 566 -26.83 -20.00 -2.91
CA ALA A 566 -26.06 -21.10 -2.34
C ALA A 566 -24.54 -20.90 -2.57
N ALA A 567 -23.71 -21.58 -1.79
CA ALA A 567 -22.26 -21.56 -2.00
C ALA A 567 -21.83 -22.31 -3.28
N THR A 568 -22.73 -23.06 -3.90
CA THR A 568 -22.52 -23.78 -5.17
C THR A 568 -22.90 -22.98 -6.42
N ASP A 569 -23.39 -21.75 -6.23
CA ASP A 569 -23.86 -20.90 -7.32
C ASP A 569 -22.71 -19.99 -7.82
N SER A 570 -22.91 -19.34 -8.96
CA SER A 570 -22.07 -18.22 -9.41
C SER A 570 -22.85 -16.91 -9.31
N LEU A 571 -22.17 -15.82 -8.97
CA LEU A 571 -22.66 -14.46 -9.08
C LEU A 571 -22.49 -14.02 -10.54
N HIS A 572 -23.58 -13.62 -11.17
CA HIS A 572 -23.63 -13.07 -12.52
C HIS A 572 -23.92 -11.57 -12.45
N VAL A 573 -23.14 -10.75 -13.14
CA VAL A 573 -23.28 -9.28 -13.21
C VAL A 573 -23.39 -8.92 -14.69
N ARG A 574 -24.63 -8.68 -15.15
CA ARG A 574 -24.96 -8.57 -16.57
C ARG A 574 -25.10 -7.15 -17.04
N PHE A 575 -24.41 -6.83 -18.11
CA PHE A 575 -24.46 -5.57 -18.83
C PHE A 575 -25.08 -5.77 -20.21
N SER A 576 -26.11 -5.00 -20.56
CA SER A 576 -26.46 -4.84 -21.98
C SER A 576 -25.48 -3.90 -22.63
N VAL A 577 -24.89 -4.29 -23.75
CA VAL A 577 -23.94 -3.47 -24.51
C VAL A 577 -24.42 -3.28 -25.95
N SER A 578 -24.51 -2.01 -26.35
CA SER A 578 -24.73 -1.55 -27.70
C SER A 578 -23.42 -1.00 -28.27
N LEU A 579 -23.15 -1.23 -29.55
CA LEU A 579 -21.97 -0.69 -30.23
C LEU A 579 -22.35 0.04 -31.51
N SER A 580 -21.49 0.94 -31.96
CA SER A 580 -21.59 1.59 -33.28
C SER A 580 -21.62 0.56 -34.43
N SER A 581 -22.34 0.89 -35.51
CA SER A 581 -22.44 0.04 -36.70
C SER A 581 -21.06 -0.42 -37.22
N GLY A 582 -20.87 -1.73 -37.35
CA GLY A 582 -19.61 -2.34 -37.79
C GLY A 582 -18.67 -2.77 -36.65
N ALA A 583 -19.06 -2.53 -35.40
CA ALA A 583 -18.38 -3.01 -34.20
C ALA A 583 -19.14 -4.18 -33.54
N SER A 584 -18.42 -5.16 -33.00
CA SER A 584 -18.97 -6.33 -32.28
C SER A 584 -18.17 -6.63 -31.03
N ILE A 585 -18.86 -6.95 -29.92
CA ILE A 585 -18.24 -7.62 -28.77
C ILE A 585 -18.10 -9.09 -29.10
N LEU A 586 -16.90 -9.64 -28.95
CA LEU A 586 -16.63 -11.06 -29.09
C LEU A 586 -15.88 -11.56 -27.83
N PRO A 587 -16.34 -12.64 -27.18
CA PRO A 587 -15.49 -13.39 -26.28
C PRO A 587 -14.38 -14.04 -27.12
N VAL A 588 -13.14 -13.99 -26.65
CA VAL A 588 -12.05 -14.60 -27.41
C VAL A 588 -12.03 -16.09 -27.14
N SER A 589 -12.66 -16.86 -28.03
CA SER A 589 -12.88 -18.30 -27.86
C SER A 589 -12.19 -19.11 -28.95
N GLY A 590 -11.15 -19.84 -28.56
CA GLY A 590 -10.53 -20.87 -29.39
C GLY A 590 -9.37 -20.41 -30.30
N PRO A 591 -8.71 -21.38 -30.96
CA PRO A 591 -7.29 -21.31 -31.31
C PRO A 591 -6.93 -20.32 -32.43
N PRO A 592 -5.62 -19.99 -32.56
CA PRO A 592 -5.21 -18.62 -32.86
C PRO A 592 -5.06 -18.25 -34.38
N PHE A 593 -5.48 -17.02 -34.72
CA PHE A 593 -5.21 -16.19 -35.95
C PHE A 593 -5.85 -16.54 -37.32
N PRO A 594 -6.12 -15.53 -38.18
CA PRO A 594 -5.10 -14.62 -38.74
C PRO A 594 -4.94 -13.20 -38.12
N ASN A 595 -5.95 -12.68 -37.40
CA ASN A 595 -5.98 -11.25 -36.99
C ASN A 595 -6.41 -11.01 -35.52
N GLY A 596 -6.67 -12.05 -34.72
CA GLY A 596 -7.43 -11.94 -33.47
C GLY A 596 -6.73 -12.54 -32.25
N PHE A 597 -6.05 -11.70 -31.48
CA PHE A 597 -5.37 -12.10 -30.24
C PHE A 597 -6.35 -12.18 -29.07
N GLY A 598 -6.07 -13.04 -28.10
CA GLY A 598 -6.75 -13.11 -26.81
C GLY A 598 -7.12 -14.53 -26.38
N MET A 599 -7.52 -14.65 -25.13
CA MET A 599 -7.53 -15.92 -24.39
C MET A 599 -8.91 -16.27 -23.80
N PRO A 600 -9.12 -17.52 -23.32
CA PRO A 600 -10.43 -18.07 -22.95
C PRO A 600 -11.14 -17.41 -21.75
N GLY A 601 -11.61 -16.18 -21.92
CA GLY A 601 -12.31 -15.40 -20.88
C GLY A 601 -12.09 -13.89 -21.02
N ASP A 602 -11.19 -13.48 -21.91
CA ASP A 602 -11.09 -12.09 -22.40
C ASP A 602 -12.26 -11.74 -23.32
N VAL A 603 -12.56 -10.44 -23.37
CA VAL A 603 -13.54 -9.88 -24.30
C VAL A 603 -12.92 -8.72 -25.09
N ALA A 604 -13.16 -8.69 -26.39
CA ALA A 604 -12.68 -7.63 -27.28
C ALA A 604 -13.85 -6.93 -28.00
N ILE A 605 -13.72 -5.61 -28.18
CA ILE A 605 -14.50 -4.87 -29.17
C ILE A 605 -13.74 -4.93 -30.49
N VAL A 606 -14.36 -5.50 -31.52
CA VAL A 606 -13.79 -5.69 -32.85
C VAL A 606 -14.54 -4.81 -33.84
N VAL A 607 -13.83 -3.96 -34.58
CA VAL A 607 -14.36 -3.11 -35.67
C VAL A 607 -13.79 -3.59 -36.99
N ALA A 608 -14.66 -3.90 -37.96
CA ALA A 608 -14.26 -4.34 -39.31
C ALA A 608 -13.22 -5.49 -39.33
N GLY A 609 -13.25 -6.39 -38.33
CA GLY A 609 -12.31 -7.51 -38.19
C GLY A 609 -10.99 -7.19 -37.47
N THR A 610 -10.85 -6.01 -36.87
CA THR A 610 -9.68 -5.61 -36.05
C THR A 610 -10.12 -5.33 -34.62
N SER A 611 -9.43 -5.88 -33.61
CA SER A 611 -9.65 -5.51 -32.20
C SER A 611 -9.26 -4.04 -31.97
N VAL A 612 -10.15 -3.26 -31.35
CA VAL A 612 -9.96 -1.81 -31.07
C VAL A 612 -10.08 -1.45 -29.59
N ALA A 613 -10.56 -2.37 -28.75
CA ALA A 613 -10.48 -2.31 -27.30
C ALA A 613 -10.50 -3.74 -26.73
N ARG A 614 -9.84 -3.95 -25.60
CA ARG A 614 -9.70 -5.24 -24.91
C ARG A 614 -10.09 -5.09 -23.43
N PHE A 615 -10.69 -6.13 -22.90
CA PHE A 615 -11.12 -6.25 -21.51
C PHE A 615 -10.58 -7.58 -20.96
N PRO A 616 -9.53 -7.55 -20.11
CA PRO A 616 -8.98 -8.75 -19.49
C PRO A 616 -10.00 -9.42 -18.57
N ALA A 617 -9.88 -10.74 -18.38
CA ALA A 617 -10.73 -11.49 -17.46
C ALA A 617 -10.81 -10.86 -16.05
N PRO A 618 -12.01 -10.70 -15.46
CA PRO A 618 -12.19 -9.98 -14.19
C PRO A 618 -11.77 -10.79 -12.96
N PHE A 619 -11.55 -10.11 -11.84
CA PHE A 619 -11.27 -10.74 -10.54
C PHE A 619 -11.98 -10.00 -9.40
N ALA A 620 -12.24 -10.71 -8.30
CA ALA A 620 -12.72 -10.14 -7.04
C ALA A 620 -11.57 -10.06 -6.03
N THR A 621 -11.46 -8.94 -5.32
CA THR A 621 -10.47 -8.67 -4.27
C THR A 621 -11.19 -8.42 -2.96
N ASP A 622 -10.84 -9.13 -1.90
CA ASP A 622 -11.44 -8.95 -0.58
C ASP A 622 -10.69 -7.93 0.31
N ALA A 623 -11.29 -7.53 1.43
CA ALA A 623 -10.70 -6.57 2.38
C ALA A 623 -9.52 -7.15 3.19
N GLY A 624 -9.23 -8.45 3.04
CA GLY A 624 -8.00 -9.10 3.49
C GLY A 624 -6.94 -9.21 2.38
N VAL A 625 -7.16 -8.55 1.24
CA VAL A 625 -6.31 -8.56 0.03
C VAL A 625 -6.21 -9.94 -0.65
N GLN A 626 -7.22 -10.81 -0.44
CA GLN A 626 -7.32 -12.07 -1.19
C GLN A 626 -7.96 -11.83 -2.56
N PHE A 627 -7.33 -12.36 -3.61
CA PHE A 627 -7.83 -12.31 -4.98
C PHE A 627 -8.59 -13.59 -5.36
N THR A 628 -9.57 -13.48 -6.25
CA THR A 628 -10.43 -14.57 -6.71
C THR A 628 -10.77 -14.36 -8.19
N SER A 629 -10.60 -15.38 -9.02
CA SER A 629 -10.93 -15.29 -10.45
C SER A 629 -12.44 -15.13 -10.70
N CYS A 630 -12.75 -14.37 -11.74
CA CYS A 630 -14.07 -14.29 -12.37
C CYS A 630 -13.88 -14.40 -13.90
N GLU A 631 -14.96 -14.60 -14.65
CA GLU A 631 -14.92 -14.79 -16.10
C GLU A 631 -15.87 -13.83 -16.81
N TYR A 632 -15.58 -13.47 -18.06
CA TYR A 632 -16.58 -12.88 -18.95
C TYR A 632 -17.32 -13.95 -19.75
N ALA A 633 -18.65 -13.85 -19.80
CA ALA A 633 -19.50 -14.60 -20.71
C ALA A 633 -20.35 -13.66 -21.58
N THR A 634 -20.64 -14.05 -22.81
CA THR A 634 -21.58 -13.33 -23.69
C THR A 634 -22.80 -14.22 -24.00
N PRO A 635 -23.79 -14.32 -23.09
CA PRO A 635 -24.88 -15.28 -23.20
C PRO A 635 -25.82 -15.02 -24.39
N SER A 636 -25.82 -13.80 -24.93
CA SER A 636 -26.52 -13.43 -26.16
C SER A 636 -25.88 -12.17 -26.78
N PRO A 637 -26.14 -11.87 -28.08
CA PRO A 637 -25.60 -10.68 -28.73
C PRO A 637 -26.00 -9.40 -28.00
N GLY A 638 -25.01 -8.59 -27.62
CA GLY A 638 -25.22 -7.36 -26.86
C GLY A 638 -25.48 -7.57 -25.37
N ILE A 639 -25.14 -8.74 -24.80
CA ILE A 639 -25.01 -8.94 -23.34
C ILE A 639 -23.58 -9.37 -23.03
N LEU A 640 -22.96 -8.70 -22.05
CA LEU A 640 -21.71 -9.08 -21.39
C LEU A 640 -22.03 -9.42 -19.93
N ASP A 641 -21.52 -10.53 -19.42
CA ASP A 641 -21.82 -11.06 -18.09
C ASP A 641 -20.50 -11.33 -17.35
N VAL A 642 -20.33 -10.77 -16.15
CA VAL A 642 -19.19 -11.09 -15.27
C VAL A 642 -19.62 -12.17 -14.29
N VAL A 643 -18.90 -13.28 -14.28
CA VAL A 643 -19.26 -14.51 -13.55
C VAL A 643 -18.22 -14.79 -12.47
N CYS A 644 -18.59 -14.69 -11.18
CA CYS A 644 -17.71 -14.91 -10.03
C CYS A 644 -18.23 -16.06 -9.12
N PRO A 645 -17.40 -17.00 -8.63
CA PRO A 645 -17.88 -18.10 -7.77
C PRO A 645 -18.43 -17.66 -6.40
N MET A 646 -19.69 -18.01 -6.06
CA MET A 646 -20.28 -17.65 -4.75
C MET A 646 -19.63 -18.38 -3.56
N ALA A 647 -18.96 -19.52 -3.80
CA ALA A 647 -18.27 -20.29 -2.78
C ALA A 647 -17.26 -19.44 -2.01
N ILE A 648 -16.52 -18.60 -2.75
CA ILE A 648 -15.38 -17.83 -2.24
C ILE A 648 -15.88 -16.49 -1.67
N LEU A 649 -16.79 -15.81 -2.39
CA LEU A 649 -17.45 -14.60 -1.90
C LEU A 649 -18.11 -14.79 -0.53
N ARG A 650 -18.66 -15.98 -0.21
CA ARG A 650 -19.25 -16.27 1.11
C ARG A 650 -18.24 -16.40 2.27
N GLY A 651 -16.96 -16.60 1.97
CA GLY A 651 -15.86 -16.68 2.96
C GLY A 651 -14.98 -15.43 3.00
N ALA A 652 -15.14 -14.52 2.05
CA ALA A 652 -14.34 -13.31 1.88
C ALA A 652 -14.56 -12.26 2.98
N SER A 653 -13.52 -11.48 3.26
CA SER A 653 -13.56 -10.28 4.10
C SER A 653 -14.16 -9.13 3.29
N TYR A 654 -15.20 -8.47 3.81
CA TYR A 654 -15.88 -7.40 3.08
C TYR A 654 -15.36 -6.00 3.47
N PRO A 655 -15.33 -5.01 2.55
CA PRO A 655 -15.87 -5.05 1.19
C PRO A 655 -15.06 -5.91 0.20
N VAL A 656 -15.75 -6.43 -0.82
CA VAL A 656 -15.15 -7.15 -1.95
C VAL A 656 -15.27 -6.28 -3.21
N VAL A 657 -14.15 -5.98 -3.87
CA VAL A 657 -14.04 -5.18 -5.09
C VAL A 657 -13.86 -6.11 -6.30
N ILE A 658 -14.80 -6.09 -7.24
CA ILE A 658 -14.67 -6.79 -8.52
C ILE A 658 -14.08 -5.80 -9.55
N ASP A 659 -12.88 -6.12 -10.06
CA ASP A 659 -12.02 -5.29 -10.91
C ASP A 659 -11.58 -6.06 -12.17
N PRO A 660 -11.66 -5.48 -13.39
CA PRO A 660 -11.22 -6.11 -14.62
C PRO A 660 -9.78 -5.83 -15.09
N SER A 661 -8.92 -5.03 -14.43
CA SER A 661 -7.50 -4.89 -14.88
C SER A 661 -6.53 -4.22 -13.89
N THR A 662 -5.31 -4.74 -13.74
CA THR A 662 -4.21 -4.09 -12.97
C THR A 662 -2.85 -4.09 -13.67
N THR A 663 -2.18 -2.93 -13.66
CA THR A 663 -0.76 -2.75 -14.00
C THR A 663 -0.18 -1.72 -13.04
N PHE A 664 1.00 -1.97 -12.48
CA PHE A 664 1.63 -1.13 -11.46
C PHE A 664 2.88 -0.44 -12.03
N THR A 665 3.16 0.78 -11.59
CA THR A 665 4.38 1.51 -11.98
C THR A 665 5.19 1.84 -10.74
N LEU A 666 6.38 1.24 -10.65
CA LEU A 666 7.36 1.45 -9.60
C LEU A 666 8.32 2.57 -10.04
N SER A 667 8.29 3.69 -9.32
CA SER A 667 9.21 4.82 -9.46
C SER A 667 9.99 5.06 -8.17
N ASN A 668 11.08 5.81 -8.24
CA ASN A 668 11.87 6.18 -7.07
C ASN A 668 11.59 7.62 -6.63
N ASN A 669 10.49 7.80 -5.91
CA ASN A 669 10.13 9.09 -5.32
C ASN A 669 10.77 9.29 -3.93
N GLY A 670 11.58 8.31 -3.48
CA GLY A 670 12.24 8.30 -2.18
C GLY A 670 13.47 9.21 -2.10
N PRO A 671 14.16 9.24 -0.94
CA PRO A 671 15.28 10.15 -0.69
C PRO A 671 16.52 9.86 -1.55
N ASN A 672 16.53 8.77 -2.33
CA ASN A 672 17.63 8.38 -3.20
C ASN A 672 17.37 8.73 -4.68
N GLY A 673 16.14 9.18 -4.99
CA GLY A 673 15.68 9.49 -6.35
C GLY A 673 16.40 10.65 -7.00
N GLN A 674 17.14 10.39 -8.08
CA GLN A 674 17.95 11.37 -8.79
C GLN A 674 17.66 11.40 -10.29
N ALA A 675 18.00 12.53 -10.92
CA ALA A 675 18.01 12.62 -12.38
C ALA A 675 19.24 11.90 -12.94
N GLY A 676 19.07 11.11 -14.00
CA GLY A 676 20.14 10.31 -14.59
C GLY A 676 20.59 9.12 -13.77
N GLU A 677 19.75 8.54 -12.90
CA GLU A 677 20.12 7.34 -12.13
C GLU A 677 19.90 6.02 -12.90
N ASP A 678 19.17 6.08 -14.02
CA ASP A 678 18.84 4.96 -14.90
C ASP A 678 18.09 3.78 -14.20
N MET A 679 17.14 4.05 -13.29
CA MET A 679 16.41 2.97 -12.60
C MET A 679 15.62 2.09 -13.57
N GLY A 680 15.74 0.76 -13.46
CA GLY A 680 15.17 -0.16 -14.44
C GLY A 680 16.17 -0.58 -15.52
N TRP A 681 17.45 -0.21 -15.38
CA TRP A 681 18.52 -0.70 -16.24
C TRP A 681 18.65 -2.23 -16.23
N SER A 682 18.46 -2.84 -15.05
CA SER A 682 18.37 -4.28 -14.87
C SER A 682 17.25 -4.63 -13.88
N THR A 683 16.63 -5.79 -14.04
CA THR A 683 15.54 -6.30 -13.21
C THR A 683 15.73 -7.79 -12.90
N ALA A 684 15.24 -8.21 -11.74
CA ALA A 684 15.08 -9.60 -11.31
C ALA A 684 13.83 -9.69 -10.42
N VAL A 685 13.24 -10.88 -10.32
CA VAL A 685 12.13 -11.17 -9.40
C VAL A 685 12.52 -12.30 -8.46
N GLY A 686 11.99 -12.26 -7.23
CA GLY A 686 12.24 -13.21 -6.16
C GLY A 686 11.42 -12.85 -4.93
N ASP A 687 11.33 -13.74 -3.96
CA ASP A 687 10.61 -13.53 -2.70
C ASP A 687 11.63 -13.24 -1.59
N PHE A 688 12.07 -11.98 -1.50
CA PHE A 688 13.14 -11.55 -0.61
C PHE A 688 12.65 -11.40 0.85
N ASN A 689 11.34 -11.39 1.09
CA ASN A 689 10.72 -11.29 2.41
C ASN A 689 10.03 -12.58 2.91
N GLY A 690 9.86 -13.59 2.05
CA GLY A 690 9.27 -14.89 2.37
C GLY A 690 7.79 -14.84 2.72
N ASP A 691 7.06 -13.83 2.22
CA ASP A 691 5.60 -13.74 2.37
C ASP A 691 4.84 -14.58 1.33
N GLY A 692 5.55 -15.04 0.28
CA GLY A 692 5.04 -15.92 -0.76
C GLY A 692 4.66 -15.22 -2.06
N TYR A 693 4.66 -13.88 -2.12
CA TYR A 693 4.54 -13.11 -3.35
C TYR A 693 5.91 -12.89 -4.01
N LEU A 694 5.92 -12.48 -5.29
CA LEU A 694 7.16 -12.08 -5.93
C LEU A 694 7.41 -10.57 -5.78
N ASP A 695 8.55 -10.24 -5.22
CA ASP A 695 9.13 -8.90 -5.17
C ASP A 695 9.90 -8.58 -6.46
N VAL A 696 10.25 -7.30 -6.63
CA VAL A 696 11.06 -6.81 -7.75
C VAL A 696 12.34 -6.19 -7.25
N LEU A 697 13.48 -6.76 -7.67
CA LEU A 697 14.81 -6.19 -7.55
C LEU A 697 15.14 -5.42 -8.84
N THR A 698 15.54 -4.16 -8.73
CA THR A 698 15.92 -3.33 -9.87
C THR A 698 17.17 -2.50 -9.62
N GLY A 699 17.98 -2.31 -10.65
CA GLY A 699 19.20 -1.51 -10.58
C GLY A 699 19.04 -0.09 -11.13
N ALA A 700 19.74 0.85 -10.49
CA ALA A 700 19.94 2.24 -10.90
C ALA A 700 21.46 2.53 -10.92
N PRO A 701 22.17 2.11 -11.98
CA PRO A 701 23.63 2.07 -12.02
C PRO A 701 24.30 3.44 -12.06
N LEU A 702 23.60 4.51 -12.42
CA LEU A 702 24.15 5.86 -12.51
C LEU A 702 23.75 6.73 -11.31
N ASN A 703 23.24 6.12 -10.23
CA ASN A 703 22.90 6.85 -9.01
C ASN A 703 24.14 7.48 -8.36
N ASP A 704 24.11 8.81 -8.22
CA ASP A 704 25.21 9.66 -7.75
C ASP A 704 25.25 9.90 -6.23
N LYS A 705 24.31 9.33 -5.46
CA LYS A 705 24.04 9.76 -4.06
C LYS A 705 25.26 9.65 -3.15
N ASP A 706 25.99 8.54 -3.27
CA ASP A 706 27.10 8.20 -2.39
C ASP A 706 28.46 8.57 -3.00
N ALA A 707 28.57 8.49 -4.33
CA ALA A 707 29.64 9.04 -5.15
C ALA A 707 29.22 9.04 -6.63
N ILE A 708 29.94 9.77 -7.48
CA ILE A 708 29.70 9.81 -8.94
C ILE A 708 29.64 8.39 -9.53
N ASP A 709 28.56 8.04 -10.22
CA ASP A 709 28.29 6.70 -10.77
C ASP A 709 28.55 5.58 -9.74
N ALA A 710 28.25 5.78 -8.45
CA ALA A 710 28.38 4.72 -7.45
C ALA A 710 27.36 3.60 -7.73
N GLY A 711 26.15 4.00 -8.14
CA GLY A 711 25.02 3.13 -8.42
C GLY A 711 24.41 2.52 -7.16
N ILE A 712 23.20 1.99 -7.31
CA ILE A 712 22.42 1.38 -6.24
C ILE A 712 21.45 0.35 -6.84
N ALA A 713 20.96 -0.58 -6.01
CA ALA A 713 19.83 -1.41 -6.36
C ALA A 713 18.69 -1.23 -5.34
N TYR A 714 17.47 -1.44 -5.79
CA TYR A 714 16.25 -1.26 -5.03
C TYR A 714 15.44 -2.56 -5.01
N ILE A 715 14.91 -2.94 -3.85
CA ILE A 715 13.84 -3.96 -3.77
C ILE A 715 12.53 -3.23 -3.53
N TYR A 716 11.52 -3.56 -4.33
CA TYR A 716 10.12 -3.26 -4.08
C TYR A 716 9.45 -4.56 -3.66
N LEU A 717 9.01 -4.62 -2.40
CA LEU A 717 8.33 -5.79 -1.87
C LEU A 717 6.90 -5.88 -2.42
N GLY A 718 6.46 -7.09 -2.75
CA GLY A 718 5.08 -7.39 -3.09
C GLY A 718 4.19 -7.49 -1.84
N PRO A 719 2.89 -7.77 -2.02
CA PRO A 719 2.15 -7.67 -3.28
C PRO A 719 2.02 -6.20 -3.72
N PHE A 720 2.08 -5.93 -5.03
CA PHE A 720 2.09 -4.56 -5.56
C PHE A 720 0.71 -3.89 -5.52
N THR A 721 0.71 -2.57 -5.30
CA THR A 721 -0.49 -1.73 -5.38
C THR A 721 -0.25 -0.51 -6.25
N ALA A 722 -1.31 0.18 -6.68
CA ALA A 722 -1.20 1.34 -7.57
C ALA A 722 -0.41 2.54 -6.98
N ASN A 723 -0.14 2.53 -5.67
CA ASN A 723 0.55 3.61 -4.96
C ASN A 723 2.04 3.32 -4.67
N THR A 724 2.55 2.13 -5.03
CA THR A 724 3.93 1.71 -4.75
C THR A 724 4.95 2.53 -5.56
N SER A 725 5.36 3.68 -5.01
CA SER A 725 6.19 4.71 -5.68
C SER A 725 7.47 5.07 -4.90
N THR A 726 7.83 4.24 -3.91
CA THR A 726 9.11 4.31 -3.19
C THR A 726 9.66 2.90 -2.99
N PRO A 727 10.99 2.70 -3.08
CA PRO A 727 11.58 1.39 -2.87
C PRO A 727 11.54 1.00 -1.39
N SER A 728 11.11 -0.24 -1.12
CA SER A 728 11.06 -0.81 0.23
C SER A 728 12.45 -0.97 0.84
N VAL A 729 13.43 -1.32 0.01
CA VAL A 729 14.83 -1.56 0.43
C VAL A 729 15.79 -0.89 -0.54
N ASN A 730 16.83 -0.26 -0.01
CA ASN A 730 17.92 0.33 -0.76
C ASN A 730 19.21 -0.48 -0.51
N LEU A 731 19.68 -1.23 -1.52
CA LEU A 731 20.90 -2.03 -1.48
C LEU A 731 22.07 -1.21 -2.04
N LYS A 732 22.91 -0.66 -1.15
CA LYS A 732 24.05 0.15 -1.55
C LYS A 732 25.23 -0.73 -1.95
N GLY A 733 25.85 -0.43 -3.10
CA GLY A 733 27.16 -0.97 -3.46
C GLY A 733 28.27 -0.49 -2.53
N ASN A 734 29.53 -0.70 -2.92
CA ASN A 734 30.68 -0.36 -2.06
C ASN A 734 31.04 1.15 -2.06
N GLY A 735 30.04 2.03 -2.27
CA GLY A 735 30.15 3.50 -2.17
C GLY A 735 31.26 4.16 -2.98
N THR A 736 31.78 3.50 -4.02
CA THR A 736 33.01 3.92 -4.73
C THR A 736 32.67 4.49 -6.10
N THR A 737 33.31 5.62 -6.44
CA THR A 737 33.14 6.34 -7.71
C THR A 737 33.30 5.41 -8.92
N LEU A 738 32.37 5.53 -9.88
CA LEU A 738 32.26 4.77 -11.13
C LEU A 738 31.95 3.27 -10.99
N TYR A 739 31.72 2.71 -9.80
CA TYR A 739 31.47 1.26 -9.66
C TYR A 739 30.09 0.81 -10.14
N ARG A 740 29.11 1.71 -10.31
CA ARG A 740 27.82 1.46 -10.97
C ARG A 740 27.11 0.19 -10.46
N ALA A 741 26.88 0.12 -9.15
CA ALA A 741 26.11 -0.96 -8.54
C ALA A 741 24.69 -1.02 -9.11
N GLY A 742 24.16 -2.23 -9.33
CA GLY A 742 22.85 -2.40 -9.99
C GLY A 742 22.94 -2.44 -11.52
N TYR A 743 24.14 -2.47 -12.12
CA TYR A 743 24.24 -2.66 -13.57
C TYR A 743 23.73 -4.03 -14.03
N GLY A 744 23.97 -5.05 -13.20
CA GLY A 744 23.34 -6.36 -13.31
C GLY A 744 22.80 -6.76 -11.95
N VAL A 745 21.63 -7.41 -11.95
CA VAL A 745 21.01 -8.00 -10.76
C VAL A 745 20.61 -9.45 -11.04
N ALA A 746 20.50 -10.26 -10.00
CA ALA A 746 19.92 -11.59 -10.03
C ALA A 746 19.28 -11.91 -8.66
N ALA A 747 18.43 -12.92 -8.62
CA ALA A 747 17.79 -13.42 -7.41
C ALA A 747 17.91 -14.94 -7.30
N GLY A 748 17.84 -15.47 -6.09
CA GLY A 748 17.77 -16.89 -5.77
C GLY A 748 18.25 -17.17 -4.35
N ASP A 749 17.81 -18.26 -3.73
CA ASP A 749 18.25 -18.67 -2.40
C ASP A 749 19.66 -19.32 -2.46
N PHE A 750 20.72 -18.58 -2.09
CA PHE A 750 22.10 -19.09 -2.07
C PHE A 750 22.53 -19.60 -0.67
N ASN A 751 21.64 -19.53 0.32
CA ASN A 751 21.97 -19.83 1.71
C ASN A 751 21.12 -20.99 2.31
N ASN A 752 20.06 -21.39 1.60
CA ASN A 752 19.04 -22.40 1.91
C ASN A 752 18.18 -22.07 3.15
N ASP A 753 17.83 -20.80 3.37
CA ASP A 753 16.89 -20.39 4.43
C ASP A 753 15.43 -20.22 3.97
N GLY A 754 15.18 -20.30 2.65
CA GLY A 754 13.84 -20.20 2.06
C GLY A 754 13.44 -18.80 1.61
N TYR A 755 14.26 -17.78 1.86
CA TYR A 755 14.14 -16.46 1.24
C TYR A 755 14.97 -16.43 -0.06
N ASP A 756 14.49 -15.77 -1.12
CA ASP A 756 15.39 -15.45 -2.23
C ASP A 756 16.37 -14.35 -1.77
N ASP A 757 17.63 -14.46 -2.19
CA ASP A 757 18.66 -13.46 -1.90
C ASP A 757 18.88 -12.53 -3.10
N ALA A 758 19.26 -11.28 -2.84
CA ALA A 758 19.53 -10.28 -3.88
C ALA A 758 21.01 -10.23 -4.26
N VAL A 759 21.33 -10.40 -5.55
CA VAL A 759 22.69 -10.22 -6.08
C VAL A 759 22.79 -8.90 -6.84
N VAL A 760 23.83 -8.11 -6.55
CA VAL A 760 24.09 -6.81 -7.16
C VAL A 760 25.50 -6.77 -7.73
N GLY A 761 25.58 -6.66 -9.06
CA GLY A 761 26.83 -6.49 -9.81
C GLY A 761 27.27 -5.03 -9.90
N GLN A 762 28.59 -4.82 -9.95
CA GLN A 762 29.24 -3.51 -10.13
C GLN A 762 30.12 -3.53 -11.39
N GLN A 763 30.12 -2.46 -12.17
CA GLN A 763 31.02 -2.30 -13.32
C GLN A 763 32.39 -1.76 -12.89
N ASN A 764 33.24 -1.46 -13.88
CA ASN A 764 34.46 -0.64 -13.75
C ASN A 764 35.48 -1.06 -12.67
N GLY A 765 35.50 -2.34 -12.29
CA GLY A 765 36.42 -2.89 -11.30
C GLY A 765 35.81 -3.10 -9.91
N GLY A 766 34.52 -2.82 -9.71
CA GLY A 766 33.80 -3.18 -8.49
C GLY A 766 33.51 -4.68 -8.35
N PRO A 767 33.35 -5.19 -7.11
CA PRO A 767 32.99 -6.58 -6.83
C PRO A 767 31.51 -6.88 -7.11
N THR A 768 31.15 -8.17 -7.24
CA THR A 768 29.74 -8.59 -7.14
C THR A 768 29.39 -8.84 -5.67
N LEU A 769 28.18 -8.47 -5.26
CA LEU A 769 27.73 -8.47 -3.87
C LEU A 769 26.42 -9.27 -3.72
N VAL A 770 26.25 -10.01 -2.62
CA VAL A 770 24.99 -10.69 -2.27
C VAL A 770 24.47 -10.17 -0.95
N TYR A 771 23.15 -9.94 -0.86
CA TYR A 771 22.43 -9.51 0.33
C TYR A 771 21.37 -10.57 0.64
N TYR A 772 21.50 -11.21 1.80
CA TYR A 772 20.62 -12.33 2.12
C TYR A 772 19.19 -11.88 2.44
N GLY A 773 18.22 -12.65 1.97
CA GLY A 773 16.78 -12.50 2.20
C GLY A 773 16.41 -12.48 3.68
N ARG A 774 15.23 -11.95 4.01
CA ARG A 774 14.72 -11.86 5.39
C ARG A 774 13.28 -11.33 5.46
N ALA A 775 12.51 -11.86 6.41
CA ALA A 775 11.15 -11.38 6.74
C ALA A 775 11.01 -9.89 7.12
N SER A 776 12.09 -9.20 7.47
CA SER A 776 12.04 -7.76 7.75
C SER A 776 13.34 -7.09 7.31
N TRP A 777 13.24 -6.27 6.27
CA TRP A 777 14.37 -5.53 5.70
C TRP A 777 14.53 -4.15 6.34
N PRO A 778 15.77 -3.74 6.67
CA PRO A 778 16.08 -2.34 6.91
C PRO A 778 15.88 -1.54 5.61
N VAL A 779 15.35 -0.32 5.71
CA VAL A 779 15.14 0.59 4.55
C VAL A 779 16.43 0.83 3.75
N THR A 780 17.61 0.71 4.35
CA THR A 780 18.88 0.74 3.64
C THR A 780 19.84 -0.32 4.18
N VAL A 781 20.43 -1.10 3.29
CA VAL A 781 21.47 -2.08 3.59
C VAL A 781 22.77 -1.63 2.93
N SER A 782 23.75 -1.27 3.75
CA SER A 782 25.05 -0.73 3.34
C SER A 782 26.20 -1.73 3.37
N THR A 783 25.93 -2.99 3.72
CA THR A 783 26.93 -4.04 3.84
C THR A 783 26.36 -5.32 3.28
N ALA A 784 27.03 -5.87 2.26
CA ALA A 784 26.69 -7.15 1.67
C ALA A 784 27.04 -8.31 2.61
N ASN A 785 26.29 -9.40 2.52
CA ASN A 785 26.58 -10.66 3.23
C ASN A 785 27.78 -11.39 2.60
N VAL A 786 27.91 -11.33 1.27
CA VAL A 786 28.98 -11.97 0.50
C VAL A 786 29.58 -10.98 -0.49
N THR A 787 30.91 -11.02 -0.65
CA THR A 787 31.65 -10.22 -1.64
C THR A 787 32.49 -11.11 -2.55
N PHE A 788 32.25 -11.01 -3.86
CA PHE A 788 33.05 -11.62 -4.92
C PHE A 788 33.97 -10.56 -5.55
N PRO A 789 35.28 -10.52 -5.21
CA PRO A 789 36.22 -9.55 -5.78
C PRO A 789 36.51 -9.84 -7.25
N VAL A 790 36.90 -8.82 -8.01
CA VAL A 790 37.24 -8.95 -9.43
C VAL A 790 38.48 -9.84 -9.62
N PRO A 791 38.39 -10.96 -10.37
CA PRO A 791 39.52 -11.86 -10.58
C PRO A 791 40.67 -11.21 -11.38
N SER A 792 41.90 -11.55 -11.02
CA SER A 792 43.10 -11.11 -11.73
C SER A 792 43.16 -11.67 -13.17
N PRO A 793 43.63 -10.91 -14.19
CA PRO A 793 44.08 -9.53 -14.11
C PRO A 793 42.93 -8.53 -13.91
N VAL A 794 43.18 -7.50 -13.11
CA VAL A 794 42.24 -6.40 -12.80
C VAL A 794 42.05 -5.43 -14.00
N ALA A 795 42.59 -5.76 -15.18
CA ALA A 795 42.69 -4.89 -16.36
C ALA A 795 41.38 -4.72 -17.17
N ALA A 796 40.24 -5.18 -16.65
CA ALA A 796 38.96 -5.08 -17.35
C ALA A 796 37.77 -4.84 -16.41
N GLU A 797 37.09 -3.74 -16.70
CA GLU A 797 35.74 -3.35 -16.32
C GLU A 797 34.73 -4.47 -16.62
N SER A 798 33.54 -4.45 -15.99
CA SER A 798 32.40 -5.36 -16.26
C SER A 798 32.45 -6.81 -15.71
N PHE A 799 33.11 -7.10 -14.59
CA PHE A 799 32.84 -8.34 -13.83
C PHE A 799 31.55 -8.17 -13.03
N GLY A 800 30.54 -9.03 -13.21
CA GLY A 800 29.20 -8.80 -12.64
C GLY A 800 28.33 -7.87 -13.49
N ARG A 801 28.69 -7.67 -14.77
CA ARG A 801 27.81 -6.99 -15.74
C ARG A 801 26.53 -7.77 -16.00
N THR A 802 26.64 -9.09 -15.97
CA THR A 802 25.56 -10.05 -16.16
C THR A 802 25.70 -11.11 -15.10
N LEU A 803 24.56 -11.55 -14.58
CA LEU A 803 24.44 -12.48 -13.47
C LEU A 803 23.37 -13.50 -13.84
N ALA A 804 23.51 -14.72 -13.34
CA ALA A 804 22.46 -15.73 -13.39
C ALA A 804 22.59 -16.66 -12.18
N ALA A 805 21.48 -17.24 -11.75
CA ALA A 805 21.39 -18.16 -10.62
C ALA A 805 20.82 -19.49 -11.10
N GLY A 806 21.26 -20.61 -10.52
CA GLY A 806 20.78 -21.95 -10.88
C GLY A 806 21.49 -23.04 -10.09
N ASN A 807 20.85 -24.20 -9.94
CA ASN A 807 21.34 -25.29 -9.11
C ASN A 807 22.23 -26.24 -9.94
N PHE A 808 23.51 -25.90 -10.06
CA PHE A 808 24.47 -26.59 -10.95
C PHE A 808 25.11 -27.83 -10.31
N ASP A 809 25.12 -27.92 -8.98
CA ASP A 809 25.66 -29.08 -8.27
C ASP A 809 24.60 -30.09 -7.77
N ASN A 810 23.32 -29.69 -7.77
CA ASN A 810 22.17 -30.40 -7.19
C ASN A 810 22.23 -30.48 -5.64
N SER A 811 22.72 -29.43 -4.99
CA SER A 811 22.70 -29.22 -3.52
C SER A 811 21.30 -28.93 -2.98
N GLY A 812 20.51 -28.17 -3.74
CA GLY A 812 19.14 -27.74 -3.38
C GLY A 812 18.95 -26.23 -3.41
N GLY A 813 20.03 -25.47 -3.20
CA GLY A 813 20.06 -24.01 -3.34
C GLY A 813 20.41 -23.58 -4.76
N ALA A 814 20.41 -22.26 -4.98
CA ALA A 814 20.95 -21.66 -6.18
C ALA A 814 22.47 -21.45 -6.04
N ASP A 815 23.21 -21.66 -7.12
CA ASP A 815 24.63 -21.29 -7.27
C ASP A 815 24.75 -20.04 -8.15
N LEU A 816 25.86 -19.30 -8.05
CA LEU A 816 26.01 -17.99 -8.71
C LEU A 816 26.94 -18.04 -9.93
N VAL A 817 26.44 -17.52 -11.06
CA VAL A 817 27.17 -17.36 -12.31
C VAL A 817 27.40 -15.88 -12.61
N ILE A 818 28.67 -15.48 -12.75
CA ILE A 818 29.10 -14.09 -12.92
C ILE A 818 29.78 -13.89 -14.29
N GLY A 819 29.21 -13.03 -15.13
CA GLY A 819 29.74 -12.70 -16.45
C GLY A 819 30.81 -11.61 -16.43
N ARG A 820 31.82 -11.75 -17.32
CA ARG A 820 32.85 -10.74 -17.62
C ARG A 820 33.15 -10.69 -19.13
N PRO A 821 32.21 -10.15 -19.95
CA PRO A 821 32.30 -10.18 -21.42
C PRO A 821 33.42 -9.32 -22.04
N PHE A 822 34.15 -8.54 -21.24
CA PHE A 822 35.29 -7.72 -21.69
C PHE A 822 36.65 -8.19 -21.14
N TYR A 823 36.73 -9.43 -20.62
CA TYR A 823 38.00 -10.06 -20.25
C TYR A 823 38.90 -10.27 -21.48
N PRO A 824 40.24 -10.10 -21.40
CA PRO A 824 41.01 -9.45 -20.35
C PRO A 824 41.15 -7.92 -20.55
N SER A 825 40.65 -7.35 -21.66
CA SER A 825 40.55 -5.90 -21.90
C SER A 825 39.61 -5.54 -23.05
N ALA A 826 39.19 -4.28 -23.14
CA ALA A 826 38.33 -3.76 -24.21
C ALA A 826 38.94 -3.83 -25.63
N THR A 827 40.26 -4.02 -25.79
CA THR A 827 40.94 -4.05 -27.11
C THR A 827 41.09 -5.45 -27.71
N VAL A 828 41.06 -6.48 -26.84
CA VAL A 828 41.06 -7.90 -27.19
C VAL A 828 40.10 -8.65 -26.25
N PRO A 829 38.80 -8.28 -26.21
CA PRO A 829 37.86 -9.01 -25.36
C PRO A 829 37.74 -10.41 -25.93
N ASP A 830 37.96 -11.46 -25.14
CA ASP A 830 37.63 -12.85 -25.47
C ASP A 830 36.53 -13.42 -24.54
N GLY A 831 36.28 -12.76 -23.40
CA GLY A 831 35.14 -12.95 -22.52
C GLY A 831 35.24 -14.18 -21.62
N ARG A 832 34.79 -14.07 -20.37
CA ARG A 832 34.78 -15.17 -19.39
C ARG A 832 33.50 -15.14 -18.56
N VAL A 833 33.15 -16.31 -18.05
CA VAL A 833 32.11 -16.49 -17.03
C VAL A 833 32.73 -17.25 -15.85
N TYR A 834 32.29 -16.97 -14.64
CA TYR A 834 32.78 -17.55 -13.39
C TYR A 834 31.60 -18.18 -12.65
N LEU A 835 31.72 -19.43 -12.21
CA LEU A 835 30.69 -20.15 -11.45
C LEU A 835 31.23 -20.44 -10.04
N PHE A 836 30.40 -20.11 -9.05
CA PHE A 836 30.63 -20.31 -7.62
C PHE A 836 29.50 -21.16 -7.05
N PHE A 837 29.82 -22.29 -6.43
CA PHE A 837 28.83 -23.15 -5.79
C PHE A 837 28.45 -22.63 -4.40
N SER A 838 27.17 -22.79 -4.04
CA SER A 838 26.61 -22.42 -2.75
C SER A 838 26.83 -23.52 -1.68
N PRO A 839 26.75 -23.22 -0.38
CA PRO A 839 26.63 -21.90 0.23
C PRO A 839 27.97 -21.15 0.30
N PHE A 840 27.91 -19.82 0.23
CA PHE A 840 29.10 -18.97 0.21
C PHE A 840 29.61 -18.60 1.62
N SER A 841 30.92 -18.35 1.73
CA SER A 841 31.49 -17.57 2.84
C SER A 841 31.32 -16.07 2.57
N ALA A 842 31.64 -15.21 3.56
CA ALA A 842 31.49 -13.76 3.40
C ALA A 842 32.41 -13.13 2.33
N TYR A 843 33.42 -13.84 1.84
CA TYR A 843 34.37 -13.34 0.85
C TYR A 843 34.89 -14.48 -0.04
N GLU A 844 34.53 -14.44 -1.33
CA GLU A 844 34.75 -15.53 -2.29
C GLU A 844 35.72 -15.15 -3.42
N PRO A 845 37.05 -15.19 -3.18
CA PRO A 845 38.04 -14.67 -4.12
C PRO A 845 38.39 -15.59 -5.28
N THR A 846 37.84 -16.81 -5.33
CA THR A 846 38.21 -17.82 -6.33
C THR A 846 36.97 -18.58 -6.75
N ALA A 847 36.65 -18.54 -8.04
CA ALA A 847 35.56 -19.34 -8.62
C ALA A 847 35.95 -20.82 -8.70
N ASP A 848 35.00 -21.71 -8.42
CA ASP A 848 35.17 -23.15 -8.58
C ASP A 848 35.48 -23.52 -10.02
N LEU A 849 34.74 -22.88 -10.95
CA LEU A 849 34.87 -23.08 -12.38
C LEU A 849 34.95 -21.74 -13.13
N VAL A 850 35.81 -21.73 -14.15
CA VAL A 850 35.93 -20.62 -15.11
C VAL A 850 35.48 -21.13 -16.48
N LEU A 851 34.43 -20.54 -17.04
CA LEU A 851 33.92 -20.93 -18.34
C LEU A 851 34.52 -20.02 -19.42
N ALA A 852 35.04 -20.64 -20.48
CA ALA A 852 35.69 -19.97 -21.58
C ALA A 852 35.15 -20.48 -22.93
N PRO A 853 35.07 -19.63 -23.96
CA PRO A 853 34.67 -20.05 -25.29
C PRO A 853 35.69 -21.00 -25.94
N PHE A 854 35.21 -21.84 -26.86
CA PHE A 854 35.99 -22.92 -27.48
C PHE A 854 37.25 -22.43 -28.25
N ASN A 855 37.12 -21.35 -29.01
CA ASN A 855 38.14 -20.84 -29.93
C ASN A 855 37.87 -19.41 -30.46
N ASN A 856 37.94 -18.37 -29.61
CA ASN A 856 37.95 -16.99 -30.10
C ASN A 856 39.32 -16.31 -29.85
N THR A 857 39.66 -15.34 -30.70
CA THR A 857 40.74 -14.38 -30.45
C THR A 857 40.19 -13.00 -30.12
N LYS A 858 38.93 -12.72 -30.51
CA LYS A 858 38.10 -11.63 -29.98
C LYS A 858 36.63 -12.05 -29.95
N GLY A 859 35.97 -11.94 -28.82
CA GLY A 859 34.52 -12.03 -28.67
C GLY A 859 34.03 -11.64 -27.27
N ARG A 860 32.70 -11.51 -27.11
CA ARG A 860 32.07 -11.04 -25.86
C ARG A 860 31.35 -12.16 -25.12
N PHE A 861 32.06 -13.25 -24.82
CA PHE A 861 31.49 -14.40 -24.11
C PHE A 861 31.07 -14.02 -22.69
N GLY A 862 29.82 -14.33 -22.32
CA GLY A 862 29.19 -13.85 -21.09
C GLY A 862 28.39 -12.57 -21.27
N TRP A 863 27.94 -12.23 -22.49
CA TRP A 863 27.16 -11.02 -22.76
C TRP A 863 25.74 -11.10 -22.22
N SER A 864 25.15 -12.29 -22.23
CA SER A 864 23.85 -12.65 -21.64
C SER A 864 23.94 -14.08 -21.13
N MET A 865 23.15 -14.43 -20.11
CA MET A 865 23.18 -15.74 -19.46
C MET A 865 21.78 -16.13 -18.99
N ALA A 866 21.42 -17.41 -19.08
CA ALA A 866 20.18 -17.96 -18.56
C ALA A 866 20.37 -19.44 -18.17
N THR A 867 19.56 -19.93 -17.24
CA THR A 867 19.72 -21.23 -16.57
C THR A 867 18.43 -22.06 -16.64
N GLY A 868 18.55 -23.38 -16.58
CA GLY A 868 17.39 -24.28 -16.47
C GLY A 868 17.67 -25.71 -16.95
N LYS A 869 16.69 -26.61 -16.80
CA LYS A 869 16.80 -28.03 -17.18
C LYS A 869 16.68 -28.25 -18.69
N ILE A 870 17.73 -28.02 -19.47
CA ILE A 870 17.72 -28.18 -20.92
C ILE A 870 17.95 -29.66 -21.30
N ASP A 871 18.53 -30.47 -20.42
CA ASP A 871 18.70 -31.92 -20.59
C ASP A 871 18.17 -32.78 -19.43
N SER A 872 18.40 -34.10 -19.50
CA SER A 872 17.88 -35.11 -18.57
C SER A 872 18.65 -35.31 -17.26
N ASP A 873 19.71 -34.55 -17.02
CA ASP A 873 20.45 -34.63 -15.76
C ASP A 873 19.77 -33.84 -14.62
N ALA A 874 20.21 -34.07 -13.38
CA ALA A 874 19.57 -33.52 -12.19
C ALA A 874 19.95 -32.06 -11.89
N ARG A 875 20.89 -31.48 -12.63
CA ARG A 875 21.49 -30.15 -12.42
C ARG A 875 20.97 -29.17 -13.45
N ASP A 876 21.10 -27.88 -13.19
CA ASP A 876 20.70 -26.88 -14.18
C ASP A 876 21.78 -26.74 -15.24
N ASP A 877 21.37 -26.44 -16.46
CA ASP A 877 22.25 -26.13 -17.58
C ASP A 877 22.41 -24.61 -17.70
N LEU A 878 23.51 -24.17 -18.32
CA LEU A 878 23.79 -22.76 -18.56
C LEU A 878 23.88 -22.45 -20.05
N ILE A 879 23.06 -21.50 -20.50
CA ILE A 879 23.20 -20.84 -21.80
C ILE A 879 24.00 -19.55 -21.62
N VAL A 880 25.04 -19.38 -22.44
CA VAL A 880 25.87 -18.16 -22.49
C VAL A 880 25.85 -17.54 -23.88
N GLY A 881 25.39 -16.29 -23.97
CA GLY A 881 25.41 -15.48 -25.19
C GLY A 881 26.74 -14.78 -25.46
N GLU A 882 27.06 -14.63 -26.74
CA GLU A 882 28.24 -13.92 -27.25
C GLU A 882 27.89 -13.19 -28.56
N ILE A 883 27.59 -11.90 -28.46
CA ILE A 883 27.08 -11.07 -29.57
C ILE A 883 28.07 -10.81 -30.71
N VAL A 884 29.35 -11.12 -30.50
CA VAL A 884 30.44 -10.90 -31.44
C VAL A 884 31.42 -12.05 -31.28
N VAL A 885 31.64 -12.81 -32.35
CA VAL A 885 32.76 -13.76 -32.51
C VAL A 885 33.60 -13.30 -33.69
N ALA A 886 34.90 -13.03 -33.48
CA ALA A 886 35.83 -12.74 -34.56
C ALA A 886 36.56 -14.02 -35.01
N ALA A 887 36.20 -14.54 -36.18
CA ALA A 887 37.02 -15.50 -36.90
C ALA A 887 38.29 -14.82 -37.47
N PRO A 888 39.42 -15.54 -37.62
CA PRO A 888 40.71 -14.91 -37.91
C PRO A 888 40.81 -14.18 -39.27
N THR A 889 40.06 -14.57 -40.31
CA THR A 889 39.87 -13.79 -41.56
C THR A 889 38.76 -14.38 -42.45
N PRO A 890 37.95 -13.58 -43.18
CA PRO A 890 37.65 -12.15 -42.95
C PRO A 890 36.75 -11.98 -41.70
N PRO A 891 36.63 -10.77 -41.13
CA PRO A 891 35.89 -10.55 -39.88
C PRO A 891 34.37 -10.56 -40.10
N ASN A 892 33.77 -11.75 -40.10
CA ASN A 892 32.32 -11.93 -39.96
C ASN A 892 31.96 -12.04 -38.47
N THR A 893 31.48 -10.94 -37.89
CA THR A 893 31.04 -10.88 -36.49
C THR A 893 29.68 -11.56 -36.32
N PHE A 894 29.68 -12.90 -36.35
CA PHE A 894 28.49 -13.68 -36.00
C PHE A 894 28.27 -13.60 -34.48
N GLY A 895 26.99 -13.59 -34.08
CA GLY A 895 26.61 -13.86 -32.70
C GLY A 895 26.45 -15.37 -32.48
N ARG A 896 26.60 -15.83 -31.24
CA ARG A 896 26.36 -17.24 -30.85
C ARG A 896 25.76 -17.36 -29.45
N ILE A 897 25.17 -18.52 -29.19
CA ILE A 897 24.92 -19.03 -27.84
C ILE A 897 25.72 -20.31 -27.60
N SER A 898 26.06 -20.57 -26.34
CA SER A 898 26.85 -21.73 -25.91
C SER A 898 26.14 -22.43 -24.74
N LEU A 899 25.97 -23.74 -24.84
CA LEU A 899 25.40 -24.58 -23.78
C LEU A 899 26.52 -25.25 -22.99
N PHE A 900 26.45 -25.14 -21.66
CA PHE A 900 27.22 -25.94 -20.71
C PHE A 900 26.22 -26.80 -19.94
N LYS A 901 26.43 -28.12 -19.98
CA LYS A 901 25.57 -29.06 -19.27
C LYS A 901 25.88 -29.08 -17.78
N GLY A 902 24.88 -29.17 -16.92
CA GLY A 902 25.08 -29.23 -15.46
C GLY A 902 26.03 -30.36 -15.03
N SER A 903 25.92 -31.53 -15.66
CA SER A 903 26.85 -32.66 -15.49
C SER A 903 28.30 -32.40 -15.95
N SER A 904 28.54 -31.47 -16.88
CA SER A 904 29.90 -31.10 -17.33
C SER A 904 30.54 -30.05 -16.40
N LEU A 905 29.72 -29.31 -15.65
CA LEU A 905 30.10 -28.32 -14.64
C LEU A 905 30.49 -28.98 -13.29
N THR A 906 31.50 -29.86 -13.35
CA THR A 906 32.04 -30.60 -12.20
C THR A 906 33.56 -30.45 -12.05
N GLY A 907 34.07 -30.55 -10.83
CA GLY A 907 35.51 -30.45 -10.53
C GLY A 907 35.99 -28.99 -10.54
N SER A 908 37.22 -28.75 -11.01
CA SER A 908 37.88 -27.44 -10.93
C SER A 908 38.51 -26.99 -12.25
N GLY A 909 38.65 -25.68 -12.44
CA GLY A 909 39.44 -25.09 -13.52
C GLY A 909 38.62 -24.62 -14.71
N THR A 910 39.24 -24.57 -15.90
CA THR A 910 38.60 -23.98 -17.09
C THR A 910 37.78 -24.99 -17.88
N LYS A 911 36.54 -24.64 -18.21
CA LYS A 911 35.59 -25.44 -19.00
C LYS A 911 35.29 -24.75 -20.34
N THR A 912 35.01 -25.53 -21.37
CA THR A 912 34.53 -25.10 -22.69
C THR A 912 33.11 -25.60 -22.94
N PRO A 913 32.31 -24.95 -23.81
CA PRO A 913 30.92 -25.36 -24.06
C PRO A 913 30.79 -26.81 -24.53
N ASP A 914 29.74 -27.48 -24.09
CA ASP A 914 29.34 -28.79 -24.62
C ASP A 914 28.76 -28.66 -26.03
N ARG A 915 28.03 -27.57 -26.29
CA ARG A 915 27.45 -27.23 -27.60
C ARG A 915 27.53 -25.73 -27.86
N THR A 916 27.50 -25.37 -29.13
CA THR A 916 27.44 -23.98 -29.57
C THR A 916 26.51 -23.85 -30.78
N ILE A 917 25.72 -22.77 -30.83
CA ILE A 917 24.89 -22.42 -31.98
C ILE A 917 25.35 -21.05 -32.48
N ILE A 918 25.91 -21.02 -33.69
CA ILE A 918 26.40 -19.80 -34.35
C ILE A 918 25.35 -19.32 -35.35
N HIS A 919 24.95 -18.05 -35.27
CA HIS A 919 23.99 -17.48 -36.19
C HIS A 919 24.58 -17.25 -37.59
N THR A 920 23.79 -17.50 -38.64
CA THR A 920 24.25 -17.44 -40.04
C THR A 920 24.41 -16.03 -40.61
N THR A 921 23.90 -15.00 -39.91
CA THR A 921 23.96 -13.60 -40.35
C THR A 921 24.93 -12.80 -39.49
N ALA A 922 26.02 -12.32 -40.09
CA ALA A 922 27.00 -11.47 -39.41
C ALA A 922 26.39 -10.11 -39.01
N GLY A 923 26.84 -9.55 -37.89
CA GLY A 923 26.37 -8.25 -37.37
C GLY A 923 25.00 -8.28 -36.69
N SER A 924 24.29 -9.41 -36.69
CA SER A 924 22.94 -9.56 -36.11
C SER A 924 22.86 -9.40 -34.58
N GLN A 925 23.98 -9.50 -33.86
CA GLN A 925 24.04 -9.53 -32.39
C GLN A 925 23.16 -10.65 -31.78
N PHE A 926 23.04 -11.79 -32.46
CA PHE A 926 22.42 -12.99 -31.89
C PHE A 926 23.10 -13.39 -30.57
N GLY A 927 22.31 -13.65 -29.53
CA GLY A 927 22.81 -13.85 -28.17
C GLY A 927 22.92 -12.56 -27.35
N SER A 928 22.28 -11.45 -27.79
CA SER A 928 22.19 -10.21 -27.00
C SER A 928 21.41 -10.39 -25.70
N ALA A 929 20.35 -11.19 -25.76
CA ALA A 929 19.57 -11.64 -24.62
C ALA A 929 19.25 -13.13 -24.84
N VAL A 930 19.14 -13.87 -23.73
CA VAL A 930 18.77 -15.29 -23.72
C VAL A 930 17.81 -15.53 -22.55
N SER A 931 16.86 -16.43 -22.74
CA SER A 931 15.98 -16.94 -21.68
C SER A 931 15.74 -18.43 -21.88
N VAL A 932 15.42 -19.13 -20.80
CA VAL A 932 15.26 -20.60 -20.75
C VAL A 932 13.94 -20.91 -20.03
N GLY A 933 13.09 -21.74 -20.64
CA GLY A 933 11.75 -22.06 -20.10
C GLY A 933 10.97 -23.01 -21.03
N LYS A 934 9.80 -23.49 -20.61
CA LYS A 934 9.12 -24.63 -21.27
C LYS A 934 8.10 -24.22 -22.33
N LEU A 935 8.55 -23.87 -23.52
CA LEU A 935 7.67 -23.41 -24.60
C LEU A 935 6.81 -24.54 -25.18
N ASN A 936 7.27 -25.80 -25.10
CA ASN A 936 6.56 -26.96 -25.66
C ASN A 936 5.84 -27.85 -24.63
N GLY A 937 5.86 -27.48 -23.35
CA GLY A 937 5.26 -28.25 -22.25
C GLY A 937 5.95 -29.59 -21.92
N ASP A 938 7.15 -29.88 -22.46
CA ASP A 938 7.86 -31.13 -22.22
C ASP A 938 8.65 -31.14 -20.88
N THR A 939 9.48 -32.18 -20.67
CA THR A 939 10.25 -32.31 -19.43
C THR A 939 11.36 -31.26 -19.34
N TYR A 940 11.91 -30.87 -20.48
CA TYR A 940 13.09 -30.02 -20.62
C TYR A 940 12.70 -28.59 -21.01
N ALA A 941 13.60 -27.66 -20.75
CA ALA A 941 13.44 -26.23 -21.03
C ALA A 941 14.06 -25.88 -22.38
N ASP A 942 13.32 -25.09 -23.14
CA ASP A 942 13.70 -24.54 -24.44
C ASP A 942 14.46 -23.21 -24.28
N VAL A 943 15.04 -22.71 -25.37
CA VAL A 943 15.86 -21.50 -25.35
C VAL A 943 15.36 -20.45 -26.32
N LEU A 944 15.06 -19.24 -25.82
CA LEU A 944 14.72 -18.05 -26.59
C LEU A 944 15.93 -17.12 -26.67
N VAL A 945 16.26 -16.62 -27.86
CA VAL A 945 17.48 -15.84 -28.14
C VAL A 945 17.18 -14.60 -28.95
N GLY A 946 17.56 -13.43 -28.43
CA GLY A 946 17.44 -12.15 -29.11
C GLY A 946 18.60 -11.82 -30.07
N ALA A 947 18.29 -11.15 -31.18
CA ALA A 947 19.24 -10.64 -32.18
C ALA A 947 18.86 -9.21 -32.66
N PRO A 948 19.00 -8.19 -31.81
CA PRO A 948 18.42 -6.86 -32.01
C PRO A 948 19.03 -6.06 -33.16
N ALA A 949 20.21 -6.44 -33.66
CA ALA A 949 20.84 -5.80 -34.81
C ALA A 949 20.55 -6.52 -36.15
N PHE A 950 19.72 -7.59 -36.13
CA PHE A 950 19.30 -8.26 -37.34
C PHE A 950 18.57 -7.32 -38.31
N SER A 951 18.76 -7.53 -39.62
CA SER A 951 18.17 -6.72 -40.71
C SER A 951 18.27 -5.20 -40.46
N LEU A 952 19.51 -4.68 -40.33
CA LEU A 952 19.81 -3.25 -40.11
C LEU A 952 19.18 -2.64 -38.84
N GLY A 953 18.95 -3.45 -37.80
CA GLY A 953 18.39 -2.98 -36.53
C GLY A 953 16.88 -3.10 -36.40
N ASN A 954 16.21 -3.77 -37.33
CA ASN A 954 14.84 -4.24 -37.12
C ASN A 954 14.76 -5.20 -35.93
N GLY A 955 15.73 -6.12 -35.84
CA GLY A 955 15.77 -7.16 -34.82
C GLY A 955 15.08 -8.47 -35.23
N ALA A 956 15.19 -9.47 -34.36
CA ALA A 956 14.58 -10.80 -34.46
C ALA A 956 14.74 -11.54 -33.12
N ALA A 957 13.87 -12.51 -32.83
CA ALA A 957 14.09 -13.47 -31.76
C ALA A 957 13.92 -14.92 -32.28
N TYR A 958 14.66 -15.86 -31.71
CA TYR A 958 14.79 -17.23 -32.20
C TYR A 958 14.55 -18.23 -31.07
N ILE A 959 13.72 -19.23 -31.33
CA ILE A 959 13.43 -20.31 -30.38
C ILE A 959 14.17 -21.58 -30.81
N PHE A 960 14.86 -22.21 -29.87
CA PHE A 960 15.52 -23.51 -30.03
C PHE A 960 14.92 -24.48 -29.03
N LEU A 961 14.18 -25.47 -29.53
CA LEU A 961 13.62 -26.50 -28.66
C LEU A 961 14.71 -27.44 -28.15
N ALA A 962 14.63 -27.80 -26.87
CA ALA A 962 15.38 -28.93 -26.34
C ALA A 962 14.90 -30.23 -27.00
N LYS A 963 15.77 -31.26 -26.99
CA LYS A 963 15.35 -32.58 -27.46
C LYS A 963 14.59 -33.32 -26.37
N ALA A 964 13.37 -33.74 -26.70
CA ALA A 964 12.55 -34.64 -25.89
C ALA A 964 13.21 -36.01 -25.56
N ASP A 965 14.36 -36.34 -26.15
CA ASP A 965 15.19 -37.50 -25.75
C ASP A 965 16.09 -37.23 -24.52
N GLY A 966 16.11 -36.00 -24.01
CA GLY A 966 16.90 -35.60 -22.84
C GLY A 966 18.39 -35.38 -23.13
N SER A 967 18.79 -35.27 -24.40
CA SER A 967 20.18 -34.96 -24.79
C SER A 967 20.48 -33.45 -24.92
N GLY A 968 19.49 -32.58 -24.75
CA GLY A 968 19.61 -31.12 -24.84
C GLY A 968 19.66 -30.62 -26.28
N LEU A 969 20.49 -29.60 -26.54
CA LEU A 969 20.63 -28.98 -27.87
C LEU A 969 21.70 -29.64 -28.75
N ASP A 970 21.58 -29.44 -30.07
CA ASP A 970 22.61 -29.82 -31.04
C ASP A 970 23.60 -28.70 -31.40
N GLN A 971 24.78 -29.11 -31.86
CA GLN A 971 25.80 -28.20 -32.37
C GLN A 971 25.30 -27.53 -33.66
N ASN A 972 25.21 -26.20 -33.66
CA ASN A 972 24.63 -25.40 -34.75
C ASN A 972 23.22 -25.85 -35.16
N GLN A 973 22.40 -26.25 -34.19
CA GLN A 973 20.97 -26.48 -34.36
C GLN A 973 20.30 -25.27 -35.04
N SER A 974 19.41 -25.54 -35.99
CA SER A 974 18.56 -24.49 -36.59
C SER A 974 17.46 -24.09 -35.62
N ALA A 975 17.06 -22.81 -35.64
CA ALA A 975 15.94 -22.35 -34.83
C ALA A 975 14.66 -23.11 -35.24
N SER A 976 13.89 -23.57 -34.24
CA SER A 976 12.59 -24.20 -34.44
C SER A 976 11.55 -23.18 -34.91
N VAL A 977 11.62 -21.96 -34.35
CA VAL A 977 10.80 -20.80 -34.73
C VAL A 977 11.67 -19.54 -34.76
N THR A 978 11.32 -18.59 -35.63
CA THR A 978 11.86 -17.22 -35.61
C THR A 978 10.70 -16.24 -35.47
N LEU A 979 10.66 -15.49 -34.38
CA LEU A 979 9.69 -14.43 -34.14
C LEU A 979 10.12 -13.18 -34.94
N PRO A 980 9.28 -12.66 -35.85
CA PRO A 980 9.61 -11.51 -36.68
C PRO A 980 9.53 -10.21 -35.88
N ASN A 981 10.31 -9.21 -36.31
CA ASN A 981 10.13 -7.84 -35.87
C ASN A 981 8.77 -7.28 -36.36
N GLN A 982 8.27 -6.29 -35.66
CA GLN A 982 6.93 -5.72 -35.79
C GLN A 982 6.98 -4.30 -36.36
N ALA A 983 8.08 -3.57 -36.15
CA ALA A 983 8.37 -2.27 -36.75
C ALA A 983 9.81 -2.19 -37.29
N VAL A 984 10.07 -1.23 -38.17
CA VAL A 984 11.39 -1.01 -38.77
C VAL A 984 12.31 -0.28 -37.78
N GLY A 985 13.52 -0.79 -37.58
CA GLY A 985 14.55 -0.15 -36.74
C GLY A 985 14.34 -0.24 -35.22
N GLU A 986 13.36 -1.01 -34.74
CA GLU A 986 12.96 -1.04 -33.33
C GLU A 986 13.87 -1.84 -32.38
N LYS A 987 14.85 -2.57 -32.92
CA LYS A 987 15.75 -3.49 -32.19
C LYS A 987 15.01 -4.59 -31.43
N PHE A 988 14.05 -5.24 -32.07
CA PHE A 988 13.31 -6.37 -31.52
C PHE A 988 14.25 -7.51 -31.08
N GLY A 989 14.07 -8.05 -29.87
CA GLY A 989 15.00 -9.01 -29.26
C GLY A 989 16.15 -8.36 -28.50
N SER A 990 15.98 -7.11 -28.03
CA SER A 990 16.97 -6.46 -27.15
C SER A 990 16.98 -7.07 -25.74
N SER A 991 15.81 -7.50 -25.28
CA SER A 991 15.57 -8.33 -24.09
C SER A 991 14.60 -9.45 -24.50
N VAL A 992 14.66 -10.59 -23.80
CA VAL A 992 13.74 -11.72 -24.01
C VAL A 992 13.46 -12.40 -22.67
N LEU A 993 12.25 -12.92 -22.50
CA LEU A 993 11.85 -13.76 -21.38
C LEU A 993 10.96 -14.91 -21.88
N ILE A 994 11.14 -16.10 -21.32
CA ILE A 994 10.18 -17.19 -21.39
C ILE A 994 9.46 -17.25 -20.04
N GLY A 995 8.15 -17.01 -20.01
CA GLY A 995 7.30 -17.03 -18.82
C GLY A 995 6.04 -17.85 -19.09
N ASP A 996 5.40 -18.41 -18.07
CA ASP A 996 4.05 -18.98 -18.22
C ASP A 996 3.09 -17.88 -17.73
N ASP A 997 2.87 -16.90 -18.61
CA ASP A 997 2.26 -15.62 -18.25
C ASP A 997 0.76 -15.79 -17.97
N PHE A 998 0.16 -16.85 -18.51
CA PHE A 998 -1.26 -17.18 -18.44
C PHE A 998 -1.57 -18.43 -17.61
N ASN A 999 -0.55 -19.13 -17.11
CA ASN A 999 -0.67 -20.38 -16.37
C ASN A 999 -1.43 -21.47 -17.14
N ASP A 1000 -1.30 -21.49 -18.48
CA ASP A 1000 -1.97 -22.48 -19.34
C ASP A 1000 -1.19 -23.81 -19.42
N GLY A 1001 0.01 -23.86 -18.83
CA GLY A 1001 0.90 -25.01 -18.81
C GLY A 1001 1.88 -25.07 -19.99
N THR A 1002 1.85 -24.08 -20.88
CA THR A 1002 2.88 -23.83 -21.89
C THR A 1002 3.45 -22.42 -21.73
N ASN A 1003 4.77 -22.29 -21.67
CA ASN A 1003 5.37 -20.97 -21.57
C ASN A 1003 5.24 -20.19 -22.90
N ASP A 1004 5.14 -18.88 -22.76
CA ASP A 1004 5.07 -17.86 -23.79
C ASP A 1004 6.44 -17.24 -24.08
N ALA A 1005 6.52 -16.43 -25.13
CA ALA A 1005 7.71 -15.62 -25.42
C ALA A 1005 7.42 -14.13 -25.29
N ILE A 1006 8.17 -13.45 -24.43
CA ILE A 1006 8.12 -12.00 -24.24
C ILE A 1006 9.39 -11.39 -24.85
N VAL A 1007 9.25 -10.34 -25.65
CA VAL A 1007 10.36 -9.75 -26.41
C VAL A 1007 10.35 -8.22 -26.36
N GLY A 1008 11.46 -7.62 -25.92
CA GLY A 1008 11.64 -6.17 -25.89
C GLY A 1008 12.24 -5.58 -27.17
N ALA A 1009 11.77 -4.39 -27.52
CA ALA A 1009 12.14 -3.58 -28.68
C ALA A 1009 12.41 -2.12 -28.27
N ILE A 1010 13.56 -1.90 -27.64
CA ILE A 1010 13.93 -0.63 -26.99
C ILE A 1010 13.95 0.60 -27.90
N ALA A 1011 14.12 0.42 -29.22
CA ALA A 1011 14.19 1.53 -30.17
C ALA A 1011 12.85 1.82 -30.87
N TYR A 1012 11.77 1.12 -30.49
CA TYR A 1012 10.42 1.40 -30.98
C TYR A 1012 10.08 2.90 -30.83
N ASN A 1013 9.51 3.49 -31.88
CA ASN A 1013 9.07 4.88 -31.97
C ASN A 1013 10.03 5.91 -31.33
N LEU A 1014 11.22 6.08 -31.93
CA LEU A 1014 12.25 7.02 -31.47
C LEU A 1014 12.74 6.75 -30.02
N ASN A 1015 12.92 5.47 -29.68
CA ASN A 1015 13.31 5.00 -28.35
C ASN A 1015 12.26 5.24 -27.24
N GLN A 1016 10.97 5.36 -27.58
CA GLN A 1016 9.88 5.15 -26.62
C GLN A 1016 9.99 3.73 -26.00
N GLY A 1017 10.30 2.74 -26.83
CA GLY A 1017 10.41 1.35 -26.41
C GLY A 1017 9.06 0.64 -26.26
N ARG A 1018 9.09 -0.68 -26.41
CA ARG A 1018 7.91 -1.55 -26.39
C ARG A 1018 8.32 -2.98 -26.04
N VAL A 1019 7.40 -3.70 -25.40
CA VAL A 1019 7.44 -5.13 -25.15
C VAL A 1019 6.30 -5.80 -25.92
N TYR A 1020 6.59 -6.98 -26.46
CA TYR A 1020 5.72 -7.81 -27.28
C TYR A 1020 5.57 -9.18 -26.62
N VAL A 1021 4.35 -9.64 -26.36
CA VAL A 1021 4.05 -11.00 -25.88
C VAL A 1021 3.57 -11.85 -27.05
N PHE A 1022 3.97 -13.12 -27.07
CA PHE A 1022 3.60 -14.13 -28.08
C PHE A 1022 3.16 -15.39 -27.35
N ASN A 1023 1.87 -15.72 -27.44
CA ASN A 1023 1.29 -16.83 -26.70
C ASN A 1023 1.48 -18.14 -27.46
N ASN A 1024 1.97 -19.17 -26.78
CA ASN A 1024 2.34 -20.45 -27.42
C ASN A 1024 3.10 -20.25 -28.77
N PRO A 1025 4.30 -19.63 -28.71
CA PRO A 1025 5.00 -19.09 -29.88
C PRO A 1025 5.47 -20.15 -30.90
N LEU A 1026 5.26 -21.43 -30.58
CA LEU A 1026 5.56 -22.58 -31.43
C LEU A 1026 4.46 -22.85 -32.46
N VAL A 1027 3.21 -22.51 -32.12
CA VAL A 1027 2.02 -22.74 -32.95
C VAL A 1027 1.68 -21.49 -33.75
N ASP A 1028 1.71 -20.32 -33.11
CA ASP A 1028 1.53 -19.03 -33.76
C ASP A 1028 2.69 -18.07 -33.45
N GLN A 1029 2.93 -17.10 -34.34
CA GLN A 1029 4.06 -16.16 -34.27
C GLN A 1029 3.61 -14.70 -34.38
N THR A 1030 2.33 -14.43 -34.09
CA THR A 1030 1.77 -13.09 -34.03
C THR A 1030 1.76 -12.57 -32.58
N VAL A 1031 1.64 -11.25 -32.41
CA VAL A 1031 1.84 -10.55 -31.12
C VAL A 1031 0.55 -10.45 -30.31
N ASP A 1032 0.39 -11.30 -29.31
CA ASP A 1032 -0.81 -11.31 -28.46
C ASP A 1032 -1.04 -10.05 -27.64
N GLU A 1033 0.04 -9.51 -27.06
CA GLU A 1033 -0.02 -8.28 -26.28
C GLU A 1033 1.13 -7.32 -26.61
N THR A 1034 0.86 -6.01 -26.52
CA THR A 1034 1.89 -4.97 -26.59
C THR A 1034 1.84 -4.03 -25.40
N LEU A 1035 2.92 -3.98 -24.63
CA LEU A 1035 3.12 -3.01 -23.57
C LEU A 1035 4.07 -1.92 -24.10
N THR A 1036 3.61 -0.67 -24.17
CA THR A 1036 4.37 0.44 -24.77
C THR A 1036 4.82 1.43 -23.71
N GLY A 1037 6.05 1.92 -23.82
CA GLY A 1037 6.55 3.02 -22.99
C GLY A 1037 5.64 4.25 -23.09
N GLN A 1038 5.58 5.03 -22.03
CA GLN A 1038 4.86 6.30 -22.01
C GLN A 1038 5.73 7.46 -22.52
N GLY A 1039 7.04 7.23 -22.72
CA GLY A 1039 7.97 8.21 -23.29
C GLY A 1039 7.58 8.69 -24.69
N THR A 1040 8.02 9.89 -25.05
CA THR A 1040 7.74 10.47 -26.38
C THR A 1040 9.03 10.59 -27.19
N GLY A 1041 8.94 10.83 -28.50
CA GLY A 1041 10.15 10.99 -29.33
C GLY A 1041 11.08 12.16 -28.98
N ALA A 1042 10.73 12.98 -27.98
CA ALA A 1042 11.59 14.01 -27.38
C ALA A 1042 12.13 13.63 -25.98
N THR A 1043 11.56 12.59 -25.35
CA THR A 1043 11.83 12.08 -23.99
C THR A 1043 11.89 10.54 -24.06
N PRO A 1044 13.00 9.99 -24.60
CA PRO A 1044 13.11 8.56 -24.90
C PRO A 1044 13.14 7.74 -23.60
N GLU A 1045 12.40 6.64 -23.50
CA GLU A 1045 12.32 5.82 -22.28
C GLU A 1045 13.11 4.51 -22.38
N GLN A 1046 13.23 3.96 -23.59
CA GLN A 1046 13.71 2.59 -23.87
C GLN A 1046 12.99 1.53 -23.02
N PHE A 1047 11.66 1.65 -22.92
CA PHE A 1047 10.81 0.66 -22.27
C PHE A 1047 11.04 -0.75 -22.85
N GLY A 1048 11.19 -1.74 -21.96
CA GLY A 1048 11.60 -3.09 -22.33
C GLY A 1048 13.12 -3.29 -22.38
N THR A 1049 13.91 -2.44 -21.73
CA THR A 1049 15.38 -2.62 -21.66
C THR A 1049 15.76 -3.85 -20.84
N ALA A 1050 15.09 -4.07 -19.72
CA ALA A 1050 15.19 -5.27 -18.90
C ALA A 1050 13.83 -5.95 -18.80
N LEU A 1051 13.83 -7.29 -18.77
CA LEU A 1051 12.67 -8.13 -18.53
C LEU A 1051 13.06 -9.16 -17.47
N ALA A 1052 12.23 -9.27 -16.43
CA ALA A 1052 12.29 -10.35 -15.47
C ALA A 1052 10.87 -10.75 -15.09
N GLY A 1053 10.66 -12.02 -14.78
CA GLY A 1053 9.35 -12.47 -14.35
C GLY A 1053 9.35 -13.92 -13.91
N GLY A 1054 8.25 -14.30 -13.27
CA GLY A 1054 8.07 -15.61 -12.68
C GLY A 1054 6.74 -15.70 -11.94
N LYS A 1055 6.57 -16.83 -11.24
CA LYS A 1055 5.38 -17.10 -10.42
C LYS A 1055 5.76 -17.96 -9.22
N ARG A 1056 5.15 -17.69 -8.05
CA ARG A 1056 5.19 -18.57 -6.86
C ARG A 1056 3.80 -19.14 -6.57
N ALA A 1057 3.72 -20.25 -5.84
CA ALA A 1057 2.46 -20.96 -5.59
C ALA A 1057 1.43 -20.17 -4.73
N SER A 1058 1.88 -19.09 -4.08
CA SER A 1058 1.08 -18.14 -3.30
C SER A 1058 0.67 -16.91 -4.11
N ASP A 1059 1.32 -16.68 -5.25
CA ASP A 1059 1.05 -15.58 -6.17
C ASP A 1059 0.10 -16.08 -7.26
N ALA A 1060 -1.11 -15.55 -7.28
CA ALA A 1060 -2.19 -15.97 -8.18
C ALA A 1060 -2.11 -15.32 -9.57
N LYS A 1061 -0.93 -14.78 -9.95
CA LYS A 1061 -0.62 -14.21 -11.27
C LYS A 1061 0.86 -14.41 -11.59
N PHE A 1062 1.22 -14.32 -12.87
CA PHE A 1062 2.60 -14.14 -13.27
C PHE A 1062 3.01 -12.67 -13.05
N VAL A 1063 4.16 -12.44 -12.42
CA VAL A 1063 4.72 -11.09 -12.21
C VAL A 1063 5.71 -10.80 -13.32
N LEU A 1064 5.42 -9.81 -14.16
CA LEU A 1064 6.30 -9.35 -15.24
C LEU A 1064 6.85 -7.95 -14.93
N ALA A 1065 8.14 -7.86 -14.63
CA ALA A 1065 8.86 -6.63 -14.33
C ALA A 1065 9.63 -6.10 -15.55
N ILE A 1066 9.24 -4.92 -16.03
CA ILE A 1066 9.72 -4.29 -17.28
C ILE A 1066 10.47 -3.00 -16.98
N GLY A 1067 11.76 -2.95 -17.33
CA GLY A 1067 12.62 -1.78 -17.13
C GLY A 1067 12.49 -0.71 -18.23
N GLY A 1068 12.42 0.56 -17.82
CA GLY A 1068 12.49 1.75 -18.67
C GLY A 1068 13.46 2.78 -18.06
N PRO A 1069 14.78 2.65 -18.27
CA PRO A 1069 15.81 3.42 -17.55
C PRO A 1069 15.80 4.92 -17.84
N PHE A 1070 15.39 5.33 -19.04
CA PHE A 1070 15.41 6.74 -19.46
C PHE A 1070 14.04 7.42 -19.23
N TRP A 1071 13.24 6.91 -18.30
CA TRP A 1071 11.97 7.53 -17.95
C TRP A 1071 12.17 8.87 -17.26
N ASP A 1072 11.61 9.93 -17.84
CA ASP A 1072 11.55 11.26 -17.24
C ASP A 1072 10.41 11.34 -16.21
N ASP A 1073 10.77 11.51 -14.94
CA ASP A 1073 9.82 11.85 -13.87
C ASP A 1073 9.62 13.37 -13.79
N THR A 1074 8.57 13.83 -13.10
CA THR A 1074 8.17 15.24 -13.02
C THR A 1074 9.25 16.09 -12.32
N GLY A 1075 10.18 16.62 -13.11
CA GLY A 1075 11.32 17.43 -12.65
C GLY A 1075 12.67 16.69 -12.61
N LYS A 1076 12.74 15.42 -13.03
CA LYS A 1076 13.98 14.63 -13.11
C LYS A 1076 14.10 13.96 -14.49
N ILE A 1077 15.09 14.35 -15.27
CA ILE A 1077 15.43 13.66 -16.52
C ILE A 1077 16.05 12.30 -16.22
N ASP A 1078 15.78 11.29 -17.06
CA ASP A 1078 16.43 9.96 -16.99
C ASP A 1078 16.44 9.34 -15.56
N ALA A 1079 15.34 9.51 -14.80
CA ALA A 1079 15.21 8.96 -13.46
C ALA A 1079 14.96 7.44 -13.49
N GLY A 1080 14.27 6.98 -14.54
CA GLY A 1080 13.97 5.58 -14.76
C GLY A 1080 12.77 5.06 -13.98
N ARG A 1081 12.25 3.91 -14.41
CA ARG A 1081 11.15 3.19 -13.76
C ARG A 1081 11.16 1.70 -14.05
N VAL A 1082 10.38 0.96 -13.26
CA VAL A 1082 9.96 -0.40 -13.59
C VAL A 1082 8.43 -0.46 -13.62
N THR A 1083 7.87 -0.99 -14.71
CA THR A 1083 6.44 -1.32 -14.76
C THR A 1083 6.28 -2.79 -14.41
N VAL A 1084 5.39 -3.09 -13.46
CA VAL A 1084 5.00 -4.46 -13.12
C VAL A 1084 3.62 -4.73 -13.71
N ALA A 1085 3.58 -5.59 -14.72
CA ALA A 1085 2.33 -6.15 -15.23
C ALA A 1085 2.00 -7.42 -14.44
N SER A 1086 0.72 -7.56 -14.08
CA SER A 1086 0.17 -8.76 -13.47
C SER A 1086 -0.79 -9.39 -14.47
N ILE A 1087 -0.37 -10.46 -15.13
CA ILE A 1087 -1.08 -11.07 -16.25
C ILE A 1087 -2.04 -12.15 -15.70
N PRO A 1088 -3.31 -12.22 -16.16
CA PRO A 1088 -4.31 -13.10 -15.55
C PRO A 1088 -4.08 -14.58 -15.89
N GLU A 1089 -4.31 -15.45 -14.89
CA GLU A 1089 -4.34 -16.90 -15.06
C GLU A 1089 -5.61 -17.38 -15.79
N PHE A 1090 -5.48 -18.35 -16.68
CA PHE A 1090 -6.58 -19.16 -17.16
C PHE A 1090 -6.52 -20.56 -16.56
N SER A 1091 -7.54 -20.93 -15.78
CA SER A 1091 -7.75 -22.33 -15.39
C SER A 1091 -8.57 -23.04 -16.47
N ASP A 1092 -7.94 -23.95 -17.20
CA ASP A 1092 -8.58 -24.70 -18.29
C ASP A 1092 -9.72 -25.60 -17.76
N VAL A 1093 -10.98 -25.20 -17.97
CA VAL A 1093 -12.17 -25.97 -17.55
C VAL A 1093 -12.40 -27.13 -18.52
N GLY A 1094 -11.60 -28.18 -18.37
CA GLY A 1094 -11.78 -29.47 -19.04
C GLY A 1094 -13.18 -30.05 -18.80
N PRO A 1095 -13.82 -30.69 -19.80
CA PRO A 1095 -15.26 -30.84 -19.86
C PRO A 1095 -15.86 -31.80 -18.82
N VAL A 1096 -17.07 -31.45 -18.37
CA VAL A 1096 -17.95 -32.31 -17.56
C VAL A 1096 -18.28 -33.60 -18.32
N ALA A 1097 -17.57 -34.68 -18.01
CA ALA A 1097 -17.93 -36.03 -18.43
C ALA A 1097 -19.14 -36.53 -17.63
N GLY A 1098 -20.34 -36.36 -18.19
CA GLY A 1098 -21.60 -36.74 -17.54
C GLY A 1098 -21.79 -38.25 -17.33
N LEU A 1099 -22.50 -38.58 -16.25
CA LEU A 1099 -23.22 -39.82 -15.93
C LEU A 1099 -22.80 -41.14 -16.63
N ALA A 1100 -22.29 -42.07 -15.81
CA ALA A 1100 -22.54 -43.51 -15.99
C ALA A 1100 -23.20 -44.10 -14.73
N VAL A 1101 -24.21 -44.95 -14.92
CA VAL A 1101 -25.13 -45.39 -13.86
C VAL A 1101 -24.61 -46.61 -13.09
N LEU A 1102 -24.67 -46.50 -11.75
CA LEU A 1102 -24.87 -47.54 -10.71
C LEU A 1102 -24.77 -49.04 -11.11
N VAL A 1103 -23.77 -49.75 -10.55
CA VAL A 1103 -23.91 -51.18 -10.16
C VAL A 1103 -23.12 -51.45 -8.85
N LEU A 1104 -23.75 -52.14 -7.89
CA LEU A 1104 -23.10 -52.65 -6.66
C LEU A 1104 -22.00 -53.68 -6.96
N LEU A 1105 -20.91 -53.71 -6.18
CA LEU A 1105 -20.49 -54.98 -5.55
C LEU A 1105 -19.60 -54.79 -4.31
N VAL A 1106 -19.93 -55.52 -3.23
CA VAL A 1106 -19.13 -55.65 -2.00
C VAL A 1106 -18.17 -56.82 -2.12
N VAL A 1107 -16.84 -56.61 -1.96
CA VAL A 1107 -15.91 -57.70 -1.53
C VAL A 1107 -14.77 -57.16 -0.64
N ARG A 1108 -14.61 -57.78 0.55
CA ARG A 1108 -13.42 -57.69 1.42
C ARG A 1108 -12.29 -58.60 0.94
N ARG A 1109 -11.01 -58.23 1.16
CA ARG A 1109 -9.91 -59.09 1.64
C ARG A 1109 -8.67 -58.22 1.95
N ARG A 1110 -8.28 -57.96 3.19
CA ARG A 1110 -7.48 -58.80 4.12
C ARG A 1110 -6.27 -59.50 3.48
N ARG A 1111 -5.07 -59.08 3.89
CA ARG A 1111 -3.83 -59.89 3.87
C ARG A 1111 -4.05 -61.22 4.63
N ARG A 1112 -3.40 -62.28 4.16
CA ARG A 1112 -3.02 -63.44 4.98
C ARG A 1112 -1.62 -63.90 4.55
N THR A 1113 -0.73 -64.07 5.51
CA THR A 1113 0.56 -64.75 5.37
C THR A 1113 0.37 -66.27 5.37
N GLY A 1114 1.32 -67.02 4.80
CA GLY A 1114 1.38 -68.48 5.01
C GLY A 1114 1.93 -69.34 3.87
N ALA A 1115 3.17 -69.11 3.44
CA ALA A 1115 4.14 -70.11 2.95
C ALA A 1115 5.47 -69.39 2.68
#